data_AF-A0A4U9F0Y0-F1
#
_entry.id   AF-A0A4U9F0Y0-F1
#
_cell.length_a   1.000
_cell.length_b   1.000
_cell.length_c   1.000
_cell.angle_alpha   90.00
_cell.angle_beta   90.00
_cell.angle_gamma   90.00
#
_symmetry.space_group_name_H-M   'P 1'
#
loop_
_entity.id
_entity.type
_entity.pdbx_description
1 polymer ?
#
loop_
_entity_poly.entity_id
_entity_poly.type
_entity_poly.pdbx_seq_one_letter_code
_entity_poly.pdbx_strand_id
1 'polypeptide(L)'
;MLSYSEPVPRRDMVDSLPVRMHRPRSGPGTESSVGRHSAYRTTNQATNTTRQFDRPPSQSDLGFLSMENMNPTLSEFRKLIFEAMICDDGYSTKSSTHDDDSDGSEYSVSSSLADAMAQVWNSSDSSQQYQVPRKQPDAVSDQSAQTKEHNVLPYSVLLENLATIWPSCPPEMDHAPQIVKWEMHRIAHHCSVTLENTSVQYTPAWEDQTLFRDAIKEMRCFKGKSFPEPCDAQVWHEGFTDSFQPREAVIFKALLHLDLKAGDVRLSFEIPTLDKRCRLRRKFASDRFFDLRLLITNRPGADNLEKALARWFVNSRHMFLSREWAAFFIDDVKKKTTSAAAERGYTEEQQVILFAERGLSIGPYVVRPATLTEAQPPVMALRNYQFDKRSPTGNVMNDGIGRVSLALMRKVQNALQLDYLPAAIQGRIGSAKGLWVLDIGTQPSEIWLETYESQRKWNCDWKDPEHRTLEVLSQSSDLKTATLNHQFISILESRSVDRRNTRAAMVKHMKINLQTSLDHAKEAMKQPELFRKWIHETSYASYGGRNESWFIGGLPKSWAEQMSFLSDGGFEPLQLRYLHNLTTNHMESQWKNTKEKMRIEISQSTWALMVVDFQGVLGPDEVQLCFSSPFNDGFEKRYDLEGFDVIVARCPAHLPSDIQKVKAVFKPELRHLKDVVVFPFVGQEPLAGKLSGGDYDGDKAWICWDADIVDNFRNSEVPQKPSFNGYFEANDHTVESLILKHGKSHYLDYLLEEAFTFHLTPKLVGLCTNYKERLAYDKNSIEDPSVINMSWLLSALVDQPKSGFTFNKEILQRFQKEYCENLVDLKQPAYKKGTIGRISKPCHIFDFLKYKMQEIIHQGLSDLYQYRSSQNGDSGTLDVPTFDKDLASYWNEFEAEAMNLIHQQDSGSDWFSDMRSNLTRDIDTCYSYWAELMSGPNGKVNYLAKVTSVHERWVSISPQIAKRSAVAEAVICILTRSSTHSPQLGTWQLLKASLTFNLYHKTHRFLWCIAGRQLQFIKASKAGAPIPVTPRTYKVLRPDGKRIHQSCVNEDQMVAEDNGPPPPPTGY
;
A
#
# COMPACT_ATOMS: atom_id res chain seq x y z
N MET A 1 -25.30 12.70 75.94
CA MET A 1 -26.60 12.00 75.99
C MET A 1 -26.48 10.84 75.01
N LEU A 2 -26.19 9.63 75.50
CA LEU A 2 -27.16 8.56 75.81
C LEU A 2 -27.66 7.89 74.49
N SER A 3 -27.06 6.78 74.03
CA SER A 3 -27.20 5.34 74.46
C SER A 3 -28.34 4.63 73.69
N TYR A 4 -28.28 3.40 73.19
CA TYR A 4 -27.59 2.14 73.59
C TYR A 4 -27.11 1.32 72.34
N SER A 5 -26.76 0.02 72.45
CA SER A 5 -25.38 -0.47 72.64
C SER A 5 -25.26 -2.02 72.65
N GLU A 6 -24.42 -2.60 71.77
CA GLU A 6 -23.71 -3.91 71.93
C GLU A 6 -24.50 -5.25 72.08
N PRO A 7 -23.88 -6.47 72.10
CA PRO A 7 -22.58 -6.95 71.56
C PRO A 7 -22.60 -8.36 70.86
N VAL A 8 -21.42 -8.91 70.53
CA VAL A 8 -21.12 -10.29 70.04
C VAL A 8 -20.66 -11.21 71.19
N PRO A 9 -20.68 -12.56 71.08
CA PRO A 9 -19.43 -13.32 71.34
C PRO A 9 -19.19 -14.62 70.51
N ARG A 10 -17.94 -15.15 70.61
CA ARG A 10 -17.37 -16.34 69.95
C ARG A 10 -17.44 -17.64 70.78
N ARG A 11 -17.14 -18.79 70.16
CA ARG A 11 -16.22 -19.90 70.60
C ARG A 11 -16.12 -20.97 69.48
N ASP A 12 -15.27 -22.00 69.47
CA ASP A 12 -13.80 -22.21 69.65
C ASP A 12 -13.46 -23.58 68.99
N MET A 13 -12.30 -23.82 68.34
CA MET A 13 -11.16 -24.66 68.81
C MET A 13 -10.07 -24.86 67.72
N VAL A 14 -8.93 -25.46 68.08
CA VAL A 14 -7.63 -25.47 67.36
C VAL A 14 -7.05 -26.91 67.23
N ASP A 15 -5.92 -27.07 66.53
CA ASP A 15 -4.98 -28.23 66.41
C ASP A 15 -5.28 -29.29 65.31
N SER A 16 -4.31 -29.90 64.58
CA SER A 16 -2.82 -29.90 64.64
C SER A 16 -2.12 -30.30 63.30
N LEU A 17 -0.77 -30.16 63.26
CA LEU A 17 0.23 -30.48 62.18
C LEU A 17 0.51 -32.02 62.04
N PRO A 18 1.44 -32.60 61.18
CA PRO A 18 2.58 -32.00 60.46
C PRO A 18 3.07 -32.56 59.07
N VAL A 19 3.84 -31.71 58.36
CA VAL A 19 5.14 -31.91 57.63
C VAL A 19 5.57 -33.31 57.08
N ARG A 20 5.89 -33.38 55.77
CA ARG A 20 7.21 -33.85 55.25
C ARG A 20 7.48 -33.57 53.76
N MET A 21 8.69 -33.08 53.44
CA MET A 21 9.30 -33.15 52.09
C MET A 21 10.12 -34.44 51.93
N HIS A 22 10.26 -34.96 50.71
CA HIS A 22 11.51 -35.58 50.21
C HIS A 22 11.54 -35.73 48.67
N ARG A 23 12.64 -35.27 48.05
CA ARG A 23 13.20 -35.71 46.74
C ARG A 23 14.14 -36.93 46.99
N PRO A 24 14.87 -37.49 45.99
CA PRO A 24 14.54 -37.97 44.63
C PRO A 24 15.12 -39.40 44.36
N ARG A 25 15.02 -39.93 43.12
CA ARG A 25 15.95 -40.84 42.36
C ARG A 25 15.17 -41.50 41.19
N SER A 26 15.50 -41.32 39.91
CA SER A 26 16.63 -41.85 39.10
C SER A 26 16.60 -43.37 38.86
N GLY A 27 16.34 -43.80 37.62
CA GLY A 27 16.50 -45.20 37.16
C GLY A 27 15.96 -45.39 35.72
N PRO A 28 16.54 -46.28 34.87
CA PRO A 28 16.59 -46.02 33.42
C PRO A 28 16.09 -47.17 32.50
N GLY A 29 16.13 -46.93 31.19
CA GLY A 29 16.09 -47.92 30.09
C GLY A 29 15.19 -47.44 28.93
N THR A 30 15.64 -47.26 27.68
CA THR A 30 16.18 -48.25 26.70
C THR A 30 15.22 -49.43 26.49
N GLU A 31 14.84 -49.85 25.28
CA GLU A 31 15.40 -49.58 23.95
C GLU A 31 14.46 -50.09 22.84
N SER A 32 14.47 -49.46 21.65
CA SER A 32 14.18 -50.13 20.34
C SER A 32 12.76 -50.73 20.09
N SER A 33 12.37 -51.19 18.89
CA SER A 33 12.53 -50.65 17.52
C SER A 33 11.62 -51.45 16.53
N VAL A 34 11.41 -50.90 15.32
CA VAL A 34 10.95 -51.59 14.07
C VAL A 34 9.51 -52.17 13.99
N GLY A 35 8.84 -51.96 12.83
CA GLY A 35 7.73 -52.81 12.38
C GLY A 35 6.70 -52.15 11.44
N ARG A 36 6.97 -52.10 10.12
CA ARG A 36 6.02 -51.61 9.08
C ARG A 36 5.20 -52.76 8.46
N HIS A 37 4.15 -52.37 7.70
CA HIS A 37 3.35 -53.12 6.68
C HIS A 37 1.91 -53.44 7.10
N SER A 38 0.88 -53.50 6.22
CA SER A 38 0.67 -53.00 4.84
C SER A 38 -0.86 -53.00 4.56
N ALA A 39 -1.34 -52.38 3.47
CA ALA A 39 -2.75 -52.20 3.14
C ALA A 39 -3.38 -53.37 2.35
N TYR A 40 -4.73 -53.54 2.38
CA TYR A 40 -5.66 -53.30 1.23
C TYR A 40 -7.09 -53.92 1.35
N ARG A 41 -8.04 -53.33 0.57
CA ARG A 41 -9.29 -53.87 -0.05
C ARG A 41 -10.65 -53.93 0.69
N THR A 42 -11.47 -52.92 0.38
CA THR A 42 -12.83 -52.96 -0.27
C THR A 42 -13.74 -54.20 -0.24
N THR A 43 -15.05 -53.99 0.02
CA THR A 43 -16.21 -54.54 -0.73
C THR A 43 -17.51 -53.72 -0.54
N ASN A 44 -18.46 -53.83 -1.48
CA ASN A 44 -19.78 -53.16 -1.52
C ASN A 44 -20.94 -54.13 -1.17
N GLN A 45 -22.09 -53.63 -0.69
CA GLN A 45 -23.40 -53.60 -1.42
C GLN A 45 -24.62 -53.24 -0.53
N ALA A 46 -25.79 -53.03 -1.15
CA ALA A 46 -26.97 -52.31 -0.62
C ALA A 46 -28.25 -53.17 -0.54
N THR A 47 -29.35 -52.61 0.01
CA THR A 47 -30.74 -52.90 -0.41
C THR A 47 -31.70 -51.73 -0.13
N ASN A 48 -32.78 -51.63 -0.93
CA ASN A 48 -33.80 -50.56 -0.97
C ASN A 48 -35.14 -50.95 -0.29
N THR A 49 -35.98 -49.98 0.10
CA THR A 49 -37.42 -49.92 -0.33
C THR A 49 -38.10 -48.56 -0.02
N THR A 50 -39.38 -48.40 -0.42
CA THR A 50 -39.87 -47.31 -1.29
C THR A 50 -41.32 -46.86 -0.97
N ARG A 51 -41.79 -45.73 -1.54
CA ARG A 51 -43.19 -45.24 -1.74
C ARG A 51 -43.77 -44.29 -0.66
N GLN A 52 -44.70 -43.34 -0.93
CA GLN A 52 -45.16 -42.65 -2.17
C GLN A 52 -45.84 -41.29 -1.85
N PHE A 53 -46.25 -40.56 -2.90
CA PHE A 53 -46.83 -39.20 -2.94
C PHE A 53 -48.22 -39.00 -2.27
N ASP A 54 -48.54 -37.75 -1.91
CA ASP A 54 -49.85 -37.14 -2.27
C ASP A 54 -49.85 -35.58 -2.37
N ARG A 55 -50.96 -34.99 -2.83
CA ARG A 55 -51.11 -33.63 -3.44
C ARG A 55 -51.32 -32.41 -2.50
N PRO A 56 -51.16 -31.16 -2.99
CA PRO A 56 -51.52 -29.91 -2.28
C PRO A 56 -53.00 -29.48 -2.48
N PRO A 57 -53.56 -28.63 -1.59
CA PRO A 57 -54.93 -28.09 -1.72
C PRO A 57 -55.03 -26.79 -2.56
N SER A 58 -56.27 -26.42 -2.90
CA SER A 58 -56.64 -25.39 -3.90
C SER A 58 -56.96 -24.00 -3.33
N GLN A 59 -57.02 -23.01 -4.23
CA GLN A 59 -57.39 -21.60 -3.98
C GLN A 59 -58.87 -21.42 -3.57
N SER A 60 -59.13 -20.49 -2.64
CA SER A 60 -60.08 -19.37 -2.82
C SER A 60 -60.15 -18.48 -1.56
N ASP A 61 -59.70 -17.22 -1.66
CA ASP A 61 -60.59 -16.05 -1.46
C ASP A 61 -59.88 -14.73 -1.80
N LEU A 62 -60.68 -13.77 -2.26
CA LEU A 62 -60.22 -12.52 -2.88
C LEU A 62 -60.04 -11.38 -1.86
N GLY A 63 -58.93 -10.67 -1.97
CA GLY A 63 -58.65 -9.41 -1.27
C GLY A 63 -57.88 -8.44 -2.15
N PHE A 64 -58.51 -7.93 -3.21
CA PHE A 64 -57.93 -6.85 -4.03
C PHE A 64 -57.83 -5.56 -3.21
N LEU A 65 -56.61 -5.08 -2.99
CA LEU A 65 -56.34 -3.67 -2.73
C LEU A 65 -55.32 -3.18 -3.76
N SER A 66 -55.62 -2.04 -4.36
CA SER A 66 -54.86 -1.46 -5.47
C SER A 66 -53.48 -0.98 -5.03
N MET A 67 -52.43 -1.44 -5.71
CA MET A 67 -51.16 -0.70 -5.76
C MET A 67 -51.36 0.54 -6.62
N GLU A 68 -51.75 1.66 -6.00
CA GLU A 68 -51.51 2.97 -6.58
C GLU A 68 -50.06 3.40 -6.34
N ASN A 69 -49.53 4.14 -7.30
CA ASN A 69 -48.13 4.53 -7.42
C ASN A 69 -47.58 5.23 -6.16
N MET A 70 -46.67 4.57 -5.45
CA MET A 70 -45.61 5.23 -4.68
C MET A 70 -44.28 5.03 -5.40
N ASN A 71 -44.09 5.75 -6.50
CA ASN A 71 -42.74 6.01 -7.00
C ASN A 71 -42.08 6.96 -6.00
N PRO A 72 -41.01 6.57 -5.28
CA PRO A 72 -40.31 7.51 -4.43
C PRO A 72 -39.78 8.65 -5.28
N THR A 73 -39.97 9.87 -4.81
CA THR A 73 -39.50 11.07 -5.48
C THR A 73 -37.98 11.06 -5.60
N LEU A 74 -37.44 11.81 -6.57
CA LEU A 74 -35.99 11.95 -6.77
C LEU A 74 -35.29 12.42 -5.47
N SER A 75 -35.96 13.26 -4.69
CA SER A 75 -35.54 13.70 -3.35
C SER A 75 -35.45 12.55 -2.35
N GLU A 76 -36.41 11.63 -2.31
CA GLU A 76 -36.39 10.48 -1.39
C GLU A 76 -35.30 9.48 -1.75
N PHE A 77 -35.05 9.27 -3.05
CA PHE A 77 -33.95 8.41 -3.49
C PHE A 77 -32.57 9.01 -3.13
N ARG A 78 -32.37 10.31 -3.35
CA ARG A 78 -31.17 11.01 -2.87
C ARG A 78 -31.05 10.99 -1.35
N LYS A 79 -32.16 11.13 -0.60
CA LYS A 79 -32.19 11.01 0.87
C LYS A 79 -31.79 9.61 1.33
N LEU A 80 -32.21 8.56 0.64
CA LEU A 80 -31.88 7.17 0.97
C LEU A 80 -30.40 6.84 0.63
N ILE A 81 -29.87 7.43 -0.44
CA ILE A 81 -28.43 7.40 -0.76
C ILE A 81 -27.64 8.20 0.27
N PHE A 82 -28.09 9.39 0.67
CA PHE A 82 -27.46 10.25 1.66
C PHE A 82 -27.46 9.63 3.07
N GLU A 83 -28.58 9.02 3.50
CA GLU A 83 -28.66 8.23 4.71
C GLU A 83 -27.71 7.02 4.66
N ALA A 84 -27.46 6.44 3.48
CA ALA A 84 -26.44 5.42 3.27
C ALA A 84 -25.00 5.97 3.09
N MET A 85 -24.82 7.27 2.82
CA MET A 85 -23.51 7.94 2.69
C MET A 85 -22.99 8.46 4.03
N ILE A 86 -23.87 8.96 4.90
CA ILE A 86 -23.57 9.11 6.34
C ILE A 86 -23.00 7.78 6.88
N CYS A 87 -23.32 6.65 6.23
CA CYS A 87 -22.88 5.33 6.61
C CYS A 87 -21.52 4.80 6.08
N ASP A 88 -20.73 5.52 5.26
CA ASP A 88 -19.59 4.89 4.55
C ASP A 88 -18.31 5.75 4.41
N ASP A 89 -17.53 5.86 5.50
CA ASP A 89 -16.20 6.50 5.52
C ASP A 89 -15.04 5.53 5.71
N GLY A 90 -14.46 5.11 4.58
CA GLY A 90 -13.07 4.66 4.50
C GLY A 90 -12.86 3.71 3.32
N TYR A 91 -12.46 4.27 2.18
CA TYR A 91 -11.89 3.63 1.00
C TYR A 91 -10.42 3.26 1.23
N SER A 92 -9.97 2.25 0.46
CA SER A 92 -8.66 2.06 -0.19
C SER A 92 -7.39 2.58 0.54
N THR A 93 -6.33 1.78 0.66
CA THR A 93 -5.71 1.11 -0.49
C THR A 93 -4.99 -0.22 -0.17
N LYS A 94 -4.77 -1.00 -1.24
CA LYS A 94 -3.78 -2.09 -1.41
C LYS A 94 -4.05 -3.42 -0.67
N SER A 95 -4.44 -4.42 -1.46
CA SER A 95 -3.94 -5.81 -1.34
C SER A 95 -3.12 -6.12 -2.61
N SER A 96 -2.07 -6.94 -2.59
CA SER A 96 -1.81 -8.08 -1.70
C SER A 96 -0.32 -8.27 -1.35
N THR A 97 -0.08 -8.91 -0.20
CA THR A 97 1.21 -9.49 0.28
C THR A 97 2.44 -8.59 0.18
N HIS A 98 2.56 -7.61 1.08
CA HIS A 98 3.79 -6.83 1.28
C HIS A 98 4.17 -6.73 2.76
N ASP A 99 5.48 -6.75 2.99
CA ASP A 99 6.10 -6.54 4.30
C ASP A 99 6.08 -5.08 4.75
N ASP A 100 6.21 -4.92 6.06
CA ASP A 100 6.25 -3.65 6.75
C ASP A 100 7.46 -2.82 6.35
N ASP A 101 7.17 -1.62 5.86
CA ASP A 101 8.13 -0.52 5.74
C ASP A 101 7.38 0.73 6.24
N SER A 102 7.22 0.79 7.57
CA SER A 102 6.25 1.61 8.31
C SER A 102 6.57 3.11 8.28
N ASP A 103 6.42 3.73 7.11
CA ASP A 103 6.51 5.18 6.91
C ASP A 103 5.12 5.71 6.53
N GLY A 104 4.20 5.54 7.48
CA GLY A 104 2.75 5.68 7.32
C GLY A 104 2.25 7.12 7.32
N SER A 105 1.89 7.62 6.14
CA SER A 105 1.04 8.81 5.96
C SER A 105 0.30 8.81 4.63
N GLU A 106 -0.19 7.65 4.19
CA GLU A 106 -1.31 7.56 3.23
C GLU A 106 -2.60 7.32 4.04
N TYR A 107 -3.05 8.36 4.76
CA TYR A 107 -4.45 8.43 5.20
C TYR A 107 -5.34 8.30 3.94
N SER A 108 -6.57 7.78 4.04
CA SER A 108 -7.44 7.62 2.85
C SER A 108 -8.55 8.65 2.80
N VAL A 109 -8.93 9.04 1.58
CA VAL A 109 -9.83 10.16 1.18
C VAL A 109 -11.02 10.31 2.16
N SER A 110 -11.97 9.41 1.97
CA SER A 110 -12.96 8.80 2.86
C SER A 110 -12.78 8.69 4.39
N SER A 111 -11.84 9.38 5.03
CA SER A 111 -11.84 9.59 6.49
C SER A 111 -12.27 11.01 6.85
N SER A 112 -12.86 11.73 5.91
CA SER A 112 -13.11 13.18 5.96
C SER A 112 -14.60 13.53 5.86
N LEU A 113 -15.46 12.57 5.48
CA LEU A 113 -16.83 12.82 5.03
C LEU A 113 -17.87 12.47 6.10
N ALA A 114 -17.92 11.25 6.60
CA ALA A 114 -18.74 10.89 7.77
C ALA A 114 -18.19 11.55 9.04
N ASP A 115 -16.90 11.81 9.10
CA ASP A 115 -16.28 12.59 10.18
C ASP A 115 -16.84 14.04 10.22
N ALA A 116 -17.07 14.66 9.05
CA ALA A 116 -17.76 15.95 8.92
C ALA A 116 -19.30 15.83 9.11
N MET A 117 -19.91 14.78 8.56
CA MET A 117 -21.37 14.64 8.49
C MET A 117 -22.00 14.04 9.77
N ALA A 118 -21.22 13.41 10.64
CA ALA A 118 -21.67 12.90 11.94
C ALA A 118 -22.11 14.01 12.90
N GLN A 119 -21.43 15.16 12.88
CA GLN A 119 -21.65 16.26 13.85
C GLN A 119 -22.98 16.98 13.62
N VAL A 120 -23.54 16.85 12.42
CA VAL A 120 -24.65 17.67 11.90
C VAL A 120 -26.02 17.25 12.46
N TRP A 121 -26.09 16.16 13.24
CA TRP A 121 -27.33 15.53 13.73
C TRP A 121 -27.51 15.54 15.28
N ASN A 122 -26.54 16.03 16.05
CA ASN A 122 -26.56 15.91 17.52
C ASN A 122 -27.07 17.14 18.27
N SER A 123 -28.40 17.30 18.37
CA SER A 123 -29.06 17.76 19.61
C SER A 123 -30.59 17.77 19.46
N SER A 124 -31.28 16.89 20.19
CA SER A 124 -32.75 16.95 20.36
C SER A 124 -33.07 17.12 21.84
N ASP A 125 -33.20 18.36 22.32
CA ASP A 125 -34.20 18.76 23.33
C ASP A 125 -33.99 20.22 23.78
N SER A 126 -34.93 21.10 23.40
CA SER A 126 -35.76 21.86 24.35
C SER A 126 -36.51 22.98 23.62
N SER A 127 -37.79 23.14 23.95
CA SER A 127 -38.69 24.06 23.29
C SER A 127 -38.80 25.39 24.03
N GLN A 128 -38.60 26.52 23.34
CA GLN A 128 -39.23 27.78 23.71
C GLN A 128 -39.35 28.75 22.53
N GLN A 129 -40.49 29.43 22.46
CA GLN A 129 -40.87 30.33 21.37
C GLN A 129 -40.32 31.75 21.59
N TYR A 130 -39.74 32.35 20.56
CA TYR A 130 -39.69 33.82 20.41
C TYR A 130 -40.04 34.21 18.97
N GLN A 131 -40.79 35.31 18.83
CA GLN A 131 -41.29 35.85 17.55
C GLN A 131 -40.62 37.20 17.21
N VAL A 132 -40.85 37.65 15.96
CA VAL A 132 -40.78 39.05 15.46
C VAL A 132 -39.37 39.57 15.09
N PRO A 133 -39.17 40.38 14.01
CA PRO A 133 -39.92 40.55 12.75
C PRO A 133 -39.07 40.36 11.46
N ARG A 134 -39.73 40.26 10.30
CA ARG A 134 -39.10 40.44 8.98
C ARG A 134 -38.70 41.91 8.73
N LYS A 135 -37.52 42.13 8.14
CA LYS A 135 -37.24 43.28 7.26
C LYS A 135 -36.83 42.78 5.88
N GLN A 136 -37.24 43.51 4.84
CA GLN A 136 -36.77 43.28 3.47
C GLN A 136 -35.35 43.85 3.32
N PRO A 137 -34.49 43.28 2.44
CA PRO A 137 -33.20 43.86 2.14
C PRO A 137 -33.34 45.02 1.14
N ASP A 138 -32.88 46.20 1.52
CA ASP A 138 -32.70 47.31 0.59
C ASP A 138 -31.52 47.03 -0.36
N ALA A 139 -31.70 47.35 -1.64
CA ALA A 139 -30.64 47.23 -2.64
C ALA A 139 -29.65 48.39 -2.51
N VAL A 140 -28.36 48.08 -2.33
CA VAL A 140 -27.26 49.04 -2.42
C VAL A 140 -26.41 48.68 -3.63
N SER A 141 -26.18 49.66 -4.49
CA SER A 141 -25.41 49.52 -5.72
C SER A 141 -23.90 49.61 -5.46
N ASP A 142 -23.15 48.59 -5.88
CA ASP A 142 -21.69 48.67 -5.95
C ASP A 142 -21.23 49.74 -6.94
N GLN A 143 -20.24 50.54 -6.53
CA GLN A 143 -19.41 51.34 -7.44
C GLN A 143 -17.98 50.81 -7.43
N SER A 144 -17.43 50.66 -8.64
CA SER A 144 -16.21 49.93 -8.95
C SER A 144 -14.93 50.57 -8.40
N ALA A 145 -14.04 49.74 -7.85
CA ALA A 145 -12.64 50.07 -7.65
C ALA A 145 -11.77 49.15 -8.55
N GLN A 146 -11.34 49.66 -9.70
CA GLN A 146 -10.45 48.93 -10.61
C GLN A 146 -9.07 48.73 -9.97
N THR A 147 -8.64 47.48 -9.83
CA THR A 147 -7.22 47.11 -9.61
C THR A 147 -6.76 46.15 -10.70
N LYS A 148 -5.45 46.19 -10.98
CA LYS A 148 -4.87 45.75 -12.26
C LYS A 148 -5.04 44.26 -12.52
N GLU A 149 -5.62 43.93 -13.67
CA GLU A 149 -5.76 42.56 -14.17
C GLU A 149 -4.38 41.93 -14.46
N HIS A 150 -4.15 40.75 -13.90
CA HIS A 150 -3.29 39.75 -14.53
C HIS A 150 -4.19 38.76 -15.27
N ASN A 151 -3.78 38.32 -16.47
CA ASN A 151 -4.55 37.40 -17.31
C ASN A 151 -4.99 36.13 -16.56
N VAL A 152 -6.26 36.07 -16.17
CA VAL A 152 -6.96 34.90 -15.64
C VAL A 152 -8.19 34.70 -16.53
N LEU A 153 -8.54 33.45 -16.85
CA LEU A 153 -9.75 33.20 -17.66
C LEU A 153 -11.00 33.70 -16.93
N PRO A 154 -11.95 34.36 -17.63
CA PRO A 154 -13.26 34.68 -17.06
C PRO A 154 -13.97 33.40 -16.61
N TYR A 155 -14.54 33.43 -15.41
CA TYR A 155 -15.16 32.27 -14.78
C TYR A 155 -16.27 31.61 -15.64
N SER A 156 -16.99 32.40 -16.45
CA SER A 156 -17.99 31.91 -17.40
C SER A 156 -17.41 30.96 -18.46
N VAL A 157 -16.22 31.25 -18.99
CA VAL A 157 -15.56 30.45 -20.04
C VAL A 157 -15.15 29.07 -19.50
N LEU A 158 -14.72 29.00 -18.23
CA LEU A 158 -14.44 27.72 -17.58
C LEU A 158 -15.71 26.86 -17.46
N LEU A 159 -16.86 27.46 -17.09
CA LEU A 159 -18.13 26.75 -17.02
C LEU A 159 -18.65 26.29 -18.39
N GLU A 160 -18.48 27.10 -19.44
CA GLU A 160 -18.83 26.72 -20.81
C GLU A 160 -18.01 25.51 -21.30
N ASN A 161 -16.70 25.50 -21.03
CA ASN A 161 -15.84 24.34 -21.30
C ASN A 161 -16.25 23.11 -20.47
N LEU A 162 -16.59 23.28 -19.19
CA LEU A 162 -17.06 22.20 -18.32
C LEU A 162 -18.48 21.69 -18.69
N ALA A 163 -19.31 22.49 -19.37
CA ALA A 163 -20.61 22.04 -19.85
C ALA A 163 -20.50 21.04 -21.01
N THR A 164 -19.37 21.03 -21.74
CA THR A 164 -19.13 20.22 -22.95
C THR A 164 -18.10 19.12 -22.76
N ILE A 165 -17.61 18.90 -21.53
CA ILE A 165 -16.48 17.99 -21.25
C ILE A 165 -16.81 16.50 -21.35
N TRP A 166 -18.09 16.12 -21.23
CA TRP A 166 -18.51 14.72 -21.23
C TRP A 166 -18.72 14.21 -22.66
N PRO A 167 -17.95 13.21 -23.13
CA PRO A 167 -18.11 12.73 -24.48
C PRO A 167 -19.42 11.94 -24.65
N SER A 168 -20.04 12.19 -25.79
CA SER A 168 -21.26 11.58 -26.28
C SER A 168 -21.04 10.12 -26.70
N CYS A 169 -21.95 9.24 -26.28
CA CYS A 169 -21.95 7.82 -26.64
C CYS A 169 -22.85 7.59 -27.87
N PRO A 170 -22.44 6.78 -28.86
CA PRO A 170 -23.30 6.40 -29.98
C PRO A 170 -24.59 5.71 -29.50
N PRO A 171 -25.78 6.04 -30.04
CA PRO A 171 -27.04 5.39 -29.66
C PRO A 171 -27.04 3.88 -29.88
N GLU A 172 -26.37 3.39 -30.92
CA GLU A 172 -26.25 1.96 -31.24
C GLU A 172 -25.45 1.16 -30.19
N MET A 173 -24.79 1.86 -29.26
CA MET A 173 -24.07 1.29 -28.12
C MET A 173 -24.87 1.32 -26.82
N ASP A 174 -26.10 1.84 -26.79
CA ASP A 174 -26.86 2.03 -25.55
C ASP A 174 -27.08 0.73 -24.75
N HIS A 175 -27.22 -0.41 -25.45
CA HIS A 175 -27.37 -1.75 -24.86
C HIS A 175 -26.05 -2.46 -24.52
N ALA A 176 -24.88 -1.86 -24.82
CA ALA A 176 -23.59 -2.44 -24.50
C ALA A 176 -23.29 -2.40 -22.99
N PRO A 177 -22.60 -3.40 -22.42
CA PRO A 177 -22.09 -3.36 -21.05
C PRO A 177 -21.18 -2.16 -20.78
N GLN A 178 -21.15 -1.68 -19.54
CA GLN A 178 -20.43 -0.46 -19.17
C GLN A 178 -18.92 -0.57 -19.42
N ILE A 179 -18.34 -1.77 -19.28
CA ILE A 179 -16.92 -2.04 -19.58
C ILE A 179 -16.58 -1.81 -21.07
N VAL A 180 -17.49 -2.17 -21.98
CA VAL A 180 -17.32 -1.98 -23.43
C VAL A 180 -17.42 -0.50 -23.78
N LYS A 181 -18.43 0.18 -23.26
CA LYS A 181 -18.61 1.63 -23.41
C LYS A 181 -17.34 2.36 -22.93
N TRP A 182 -16.81 1.98 -21.78
CA TRP A 182 -15.60 2.56 -21.19
C TRP A 182 -14.35 2.36 -22.06
N GLU A 183 -14.06 1.11 -22.46
CA GLU A 183 -12.89 0.76 -23.26
C GLU A 183 -12.92 1.45 -24.63
N MET A 184 -14.09 1.54 -25.28
CA MET A 184 -14.27 2.26 -26.53
C MET A 184 -13.93 3.75 -26.40
N HIS A 185 -14.40 4.41 -25.32
CA HIS A 185 -14.07 5.81 -25.06
C HIS A 185 -12.58 6.01 -24.72
N ARG A 186 -11.94 5.07 -24.03
CA ARG A 186 -10.48 5.12 -23.77
C ARG A 186 -9.66 4.98 -25.07
N ILE A 187 -10.07 4.09 -25.98
CA ILE A 187 -9.45 3.95 -27.32
C ILE A 187 -9.69 5.21 -28.16
N ALA A 188 -10.92 5.75 -28.18
CA ALA A 188 -11.27 6.97 -28.90
C ALA A 188 -10.45 8.18 -28.43
N HIS A 189 -10.36 8.38 -27.11
CA HIS A 189 -9.55 9.44 -26.50
C HIS A 189 -8.06 9.31 -26.84
N HIS A 190 -7.47 8.12 -26.68
CA HIS A 190 -6.06 7.87 -27.01
C HIS A 190 -5.74 8.10 -28.51
N CYS A 191 -6.69 7.80 -29.39
CA CYS A 191 -6.57 7.96 -30.83
C CYS A 191 -6.96 9.36 -31.35
N SER A 192 -7.37 10.28 -30.46
CA SER A 192 -7.98 11.57 -30.81
C SER A 192 -9.11 11.44 -31.85
N VAL A 193 -10.11 10.60 -31.54
CA VAL A 193 -11.31 10.34 -32.37
C VAL A 193 -12.56 10.74 -31.60
N THR A 194 -13.46 11.50 -32.23
CA THR A 194 -14.82 11.75 -31.72
C THR A 194 -15.77 10.65 -32.19
N LEU A 195 -16.69 10.24 -31.31
CA LEU A 195 -17.60 9.09 -31.53
C LEU A 195 -18.97 9.50 -32.09
N GLU A 196 -19.27 10.80 -32.17
CA GLU A 196 -20.59 11.36 -32.54
C GLU A 196 -21.13 10.92 -33.90
N ASN A 197 -20.24 10.53 -34.81
CA ASN A 197 -20.58 10.13 -36.18
C ASN A 197 -20.08 8.73 -36.53
N THR A 198 -19.78 7.88 -35.53
CA THR A 198 -19.32 6.50 -35.76
C THR A 198 -20.46 5.50 -35.63
N SER A 199 -20.87 4.90 -36.74
CA SER A 199 -21.85 3.80 -36.78
C SER A 199 -21.25 2.52 -36.18
N VAL A 200 -21.46 2.29 -34.88
CA VAL A 200 -20.89 1.16 -34.13
C VAL A 200 -22.01 0.39 -33.44
N GLN A 201 -22.37 -0.77 -33.99
CA GLN A 201 -23.37 -1.66 -33.38
C GLN A 201 -22.68 -2.62 -32.40
N TYR A 202 -23.18 -2.67 -31.17
CA TYR A 202 -22.76 -3.65 -30.18
C TYR A 202 -23.12 -5.07 -30.62
N THR A 203 -22.20 -6.04 -30.41
CA THR A 203 -22.48 -7.47 -30.62
C THR A 203 -22.09 -8.29 -29.38
N PRO A 204 -22.86 -9.33 -29.00
CA PRO A 204 -22.52 -10.18 -27.85
C PRO A 204 -21.16 -10.88 -27.95
N ALA A 205 -20.63 -11.07 -29.16
CA ALA A 205 -19.30 -11.65 -29.37
C ALA A 205 -18.15 -10.82 -28.78
N TRP A 206 -18.41 -9.56 -28.40
CA TRP A 206 -17.43 -8.68 -27.76
C TRP A 206 -17.16 -9.01 -26.28
N GLU A 207 -17.82 -10.02 -25.71
CA GLU A 207 -17.35 -10.66 -24.47
C GLU A 207 -15.90 -11.14 -24.61
N ASP A 208 -15.47 -11.54 -25.82
CA ASP A 208 -14.05 -11.67 -26.16
C ASP A 208 -13.44 -10.29 -26.48
N GLN A 209 -12.53 -9.84 -25.60
CA GLN A 209 -11.82 -8.57 -25.74
C GLN A 209 -11.00 -8.46 -27.03
N THR A 210 -10.52 -9.59 -27.57
CA THR A 210 -9.74 -9.61 -28.82
C THR A 210 -10.63 -9.30 -30.02
N LEU A 211 -11.78 -9.97 -30.11
CA LEU A 211 -12.80 -9.72 -31.14
C LEU A 211 -13.33 -8.29 -31.08
N PHE A 212 -13.58 -7.76 -29.88
CA PHE A 212 -13.91 -6.35 -29.68
C PHE A 212 -12.81 -5.43 -30.26
N ARG A 213 -11.56 -5.60 -29.84
CA ARG A 213 -10.46 -4.70 -30.24
C ARG A 213 -10.16 -4.78 -31.73
N ASP A 214 -10.25 -5.96 -32.34
CA ASP A 214 -10.04 -6.12 -33.78
C ASP A 214 -11.18 -5.51 -34.60
N ALA A 215 -12.44 -5.64 -34.15
CA ALA A 215 -13.57 -4.94 -34.77
C ALA A 215 -13.38 -3.41 -34.76
N ILE A 216 -12.88 -2.83 -33.65
CA ILE A 216 -12.59 -1.39 -33.58
C ILE A 216 -11.40 -0.99 -34.47
N LYS A 217 -10.37 -1.83 -34.66
CA LYS A 217 -9.22 -1.52 -35.56
C LYS A 217 -9.63 -1.41 -37.04
N GLU A 218 -10.57 -2.25 -37.48
CA GLU A 218 -11.05 -2.26 -38.88
C GLU A 218 -11.92 -1.03 -39.22
N MET A 219 -12.37 -0.27 -38.22
CA MET A 219 -13.11 0.97 -38.44
C MET A 219 -12.25 2.04 -39.13
N ARG A 220 -12.85 2.75 -40.10
CA ARG A 220 -12.18 3.79 -40.91
C ARG A 220 -11.49 4.89 -40.10
N CYS A 221 -12.03 5.27 -38.93
CA CYS A 221 -11.46 6.32 -38.06
C CYS A 221 -10.30 5.86 -37.15
N PHE A 222 -10.14 4.54 -37.00
CA PHE A 222 -9.10 3.91 -36.17
C PHE A 222 -8.00 3.20 -36.99
N LYS A 223 -8.25 2.96 -38.28
CA LYS A 223 -7.31 2.32 -39.20
C LYS A 223 -5.93 3.00 -39.18
N GLY A 224 -4.89 2.22 -38.86
CA GLY A 224 -3.49 2.67 -38.80
C GLY A 224 -3.10 3.38 -37.50
N LYS A 225 -3.98 3.50 -36.50
CA LYS A 225 -3.66 4.07 -35.18
C LYS A 225 -3.24 2.99 -34.18
N SER A 226 -2.31 3.32 -33.30
CA SER A 226 -1.93 2.47 -32.16
C SER A 226 -2.97 2.60 -31.04
N PHE A 227 -3.39 1.48 -30.46
CA PHE A 227 -4.36 1.47 -29.35
C PHE A 227 -3.66 1.53 -27.99
N PRO A 228 -4.31 2.07 -26.94
CA PRO A 228 -3.82 2.00 -25.57
C PRO A 228 -3.80 0.55 -25.06
N GLU A 229 -3.06 0.30 -23.97
CA GLU A 229 -3.02 -1.00 -23.29
C GLU A 229 -4.46 -1.47 -22.93
N PRO A 230 -4.82 -2.73 -23.22
CA PRO A 230 -6.10 -3.30 -22.80
C PRO A 230 -6.17 -3.44 -21.28
N CYS A 231 -7.38 -3.51 -20.72
CA CYS A 231 -7.55 -3.99 -19.35
C CYS A 231 -7.30 -5.50 -19.25
N ASP A 232 -6.98 -5.98 -18.05
CA ASP A 232 -6.74 -7.41 -17.79
C ASP A 232 -7.97 -8.26 -18.15
N ALA A 233 -7.74 -9.48 -18.66
CA ALA A 233 -8.81 -10.36 -19.13
C ALA A 233 -9.82 -10.74 -18.02
N GLN A 234 -9.38 -10.83 -16.76
CA GLN A 234 -10.27 -11.02 -15.61
C GLN A 234 -11.14 -9.77 -15.40
N VAL A 235 -10.55 -8.58 -15.44
CA VAL A 235 -11.30 -7.30 -15.33
C VAL A 235 -12.33 -7.17 -16.45
N TRP A 236 -11.99 -7.59 -17.67
CA TRP A 236 -12.91 -7.60 -18.80
C TRP A 236 -14.11 -8.52 -18.52
N HIS A 237 -13.88 -9.80 -18.17
CA HIS A 237 -14.94 -10.77 -17.93
C HIS A 237 -15.86 -10.41 -16.74
N GLU A 238 -15.28 -9.93 -15.63
CA GLU A 238 -16.03 -9.39 -14.47
C GLU A 238 -16.76 -8.06 -14.79
N GLY A 239 -16.51 -7.46 -15.96
CA GLY A 239 -17.22 -6.28 -16.45
C GLY A 239 -18.45 -6.61 -17.32
N PHE A 240 -18.58 -7.86 -17.78
CA PHE A 240 -19.76 -8.37 -18.50
C PHE A 240 -20.69 -9.11 -17.55
N THR A 241 -20.11 -9.94 -16.68
CA THR A 241 -20.86 -10.59 -15.63
C THR A 241 -21.09 -9.59 -14.50
N ASP A 242 -22.34 -9.18 -14.28
CA ASP A 242 -22.75 -8.50 -13.04
C ASP A 242 -22.78 -9.52 -11.88
N SER A 243 -21.66 -10.24 -11.74
CA SER A 243 -21.53 -11.36 -10.84
C SER A 243 -21.38 -10.82 -9.43
N PHE A 244 -22.28 -11.26 -8.56
CA PHE A 244 -22.26 -10.95 -7.13
C PHE A 244 -21.16 -11.77 -6.42
N GLN A 245 -19.95 -11.79 -7.00
CA GLN A 245 -18.78 -12.36 -6.35
C GLN A 245 -18.41 -11.53 -5.11
N PRO A 246 -18.06 -12.18 -4.00
CA PRO A 246 -18.23 -11.57 -2.68
C PRO A 246 -17.07 -10.66 -2.23
N ARG A 247 -16.02 -10.45 -3.04
CA ARG A 247 -14.79 -9.73 -2.62
C ARG A 247 -14.45 -8.50 -3.48
N GLU A 248 -14.47 -8.62 -4.79
CA GLU A 248 -13.96 -7.59 -5.72
C GLU A 248 -15.02 -7.16 -6.74
N ALA A 249 -14.83 -5.98 -7.33
CA ALA A 249 -15.63 -5.46 -8.45
C ALA A 249 -14.79 -4.58 -9.38
N VAL A 250 -15.26 -4.43 -10.62
CA VAL A 250 -14.67 -3.51 -11.59
C VAL A 250 -14.93 -2.06 -11.17
N ILE A 251 -13.86 -1.27 -11.05
CA ILE A 251 -13.89 0.15 -10.75
C ILE A 251 -13.45 0.94 -11.98
N PHE A 252 -14.26 1.93 -12.34
CA PHE A 252 -14.01 2.89 -13.41
C PHE A 252 -13.40 4.18 -12.83
N LYS A 253 -12.27 4.64 -13.38
CA LYS A 253 -11.49 5.80 -12.90
C LYS A 253 -11.12 6.74 -14.06
N ALA A 254 -11.34 8.04 -13.93
CA ALA A 254 -10.85 9.03 -14.90
C ALA A 254 -10.24 10.25 -14.22
N LEU A 255 -9.42 10.97 -14.95
CA LEU A 255 -8.75 12.20 -14.52
C LEU A 255 -9.29 13.39 -15.31
N LEU A 256 -9.89 14.36 -14.61
CA LEU A 256 -10.24 15.69 -15.08
C LEU A 256 -9.14 16.66 -14.66
N HIS A 257 -8.37 17.17 -15.61
CA HIS A 257 -7.31 18.16 -15.39
C HIS A 257 -7.80 19.55 -15.83
N LEU A 258 -7.70 20.52 -14.92
CA LEU A 258 -7.98 21.94 -15.14
C LEU A 258 -6.66 22.72 -15.05
N ASP A 259 -6.21 23.31 -16.16
CA ASP A 259 -5.17 24.36 -16.16
C ASP A 259 -5.81 25.73 -16.30
N LEU A 260 -5.94 26.41 -15.17
CA LEU A 260 -6.66 27.69 -15.06
C LEU A 260 -5.89 28.88 -15.65
N LYS A 261 -4.61 28.69 -16.00
CA LYS A 261 -3.79 29.69 -16.69
C LYS A 261 -3.79 29.48 -18.20
N ALA A 262 -3.83 28.21 -18.65
CA ALA A 262 -3.93 27.88 -20.07
C ALA A 262 -5.39 27.91 -20.59
N GLY A 263 -6.38 27.81 -19.70
CA GLY A 263 -7.80 27.64 -20.06
C GLY A 263 -8.15 26.23 -20.52
N ASP A 264 -7.28 25.28 -20.23
CA ASP A 264 -7.29 23.92 -20.79
C ASP A 264 -7.99 22.96 -19.84
N VAL A 265 -9.01 22.27 -20.34
CA VAL A 265 -9.88 21.36 -19.59
C VAL A 265 -9.85 20.01 -20.28
N ARG A 266 -9.31 18.98 -19.61
CA ARG A 266 -9.09 17.66 -20.23
C ARG A 266 -9.62 16.54 -19.35
N LEU A 267 -10.50 15.71 -19.91
CA LEU A 267 -10.94 14.45 -19.32
C LEU A 267 -10.17 13.29 -19.97
N SER A 268 -9.58 12.41 -19.15
CA SER A 268 -8.79 11.26 -19.61
C SER A 268 -9.15 9.98 -18.85
N PHE A 269 -9.40 8.89 -19.58
CA PHE A 269 -9.91 7.63 -19.03
C PHE A 269 -8.77 6.69 -18.61
N GLU A 270 -8.83 6.15 -17.40
CA GLU A 270 -7.88 5.15 -16.92
C GLU A 270 -8.29 3.73 -17.32
N ILE A 271 -7.36 2.79 -17.17
CA ILE A 271 -7.62 1.36 -17.37
C ILE A 271 -8.48 0.86 -16.19
N PRO A 272 -9.64 0.22 -16.44
CA PRO A 272 -10.44 -0.40 -15.39
C PRO A 272 -9.63 -1.39 -14.55
N THR A 273 -9.96 -1.49 -13.26
CA THR A 273 -9.26 -2.35 -12.28
C THR A 273 -10.25 -3.08 -11.39
N LEU A 274 -9.87 -4.24 -10.86
CA LEU A 274 -10.59 -4.88 -9.76
C LEU A 274 -10.13 -4.24 -8.43
N ASP A 275 -11.09 -3.84 -7.59
CA ASP A 275 -10.85 -3.36 -6.22
C ASP A 275 -11.92 -3.94 -5.27
N LYS A 276 -11.70 -3.82 -3.96
CA LYS A 276 -12.61 -4.35 -2.93
C LYS A 276 -13.93 -3.55 -2.89
N ARG A 277 -15.07 -4.25 -2.70
CA ARG A 277 -16.40 -3.61 -2.62
C ARG A 277 -16.63 -2.94 -1.24
N CYS A 278 -16.89 -1.63 -1.22
CA CYS A 278 -17.45 -0.93 -0.05
C CYS A 278 -18.96 -1.22 0.13
N ARG A 279 -19.55 -0.78 1.25
CA ARG A 279 -20.96 -1.03 1.59
C ARG A 279 -21.92 -0.54 0.50
N LEU A 280 -21.71 0.70 0.03
CA LEU A 280 -22.50 1.28 -1.06
C LEU A 280 -22.42 0.47 -2.37
N ARG A 281 -21.23 -0.03 -2.74
CA ARG A 281 -21.01 -0.82 -3.96
C ARG A 281 -21.54 -2.26 -3.88
N ARG A 282 -21.67 -2.82 -2.67
CA ARG A 282 -22.41 -4.10 -2.47
C ARG A 282 -23.91 -3.88 -2.56
N LYS A 283 -24.45 -2.83 -1.94
CA LYS A 283 -25.89 -2.54 -1.86
C LYS A 283 -26.50 -2.06 -3.19
N PHE A 284 -25.78 -1.23 -3.95
CA PHE A 284 -26.31 -0.56 -5.15
C PHE A 284 -25.66 -1.01 -6.47
N ALA A 285 -24.88 -2.11 -6.46
CA ALA A 285 -23.98 -2.56 -7.52
C ALA A 285 -22.83 -1.58 -7.83
N SER A 286 -21.72 -2.08 -8.36
CA SER A 286 -20.47 -1.31 -8.48
C SER A 286 -20.38 -0.48 -9.76
N ASP A 287 -21.11 -0.87 -10.80
CA ASP A 287 -21.20 -0.19 -12.10
C ASP A 287 -21.95 1.15 -12.02
N ARG A 288 -22.79 1.35 -10.99
CA ARG A 288 -23.46 2.62 -10.68
C ARG A 288 -22.55 3.66 -10.05
N PHE A 289 -21.28 3.34 -9.79
CA PHE A 289 -20.31 4.27 -9.20
C PHE A 289 -19.13 4.51 -10.14
N PHE A 290 -18.72 5.76 -10.24
CA PHE A 290 -17.59 6.18 -11.06
C PHE A 290 -16.70 7.18 -10.30
N ASP A 291 -15.38 6.95 -10.37
CA ASP A 291 -14.37 7.66 -9.58
C ASP A 291 -13.67 8.71 -10.44
N LEU A 292 -13.95 9.99 -10.21
CA LEU A 292 -13.34 11.10 -10.93
C LEU A 292 -12.24 11.77 -10.11
N ARG A 293 -10.98 11.65 -10.55
CA ARG A 293 -9.87 12.44 -10.01
C ARG A 293 -9.88 13.83 -10.63
N LEU A 294 -9.98 14.86 -9.81
CA LEU A 294 -9.87 16.27 -10.18
C LEU A 294 -8.45 16.75 -9.90
N LEU A 295 -7.77 17.27 -10.91
CA LEU A 295 -6.45 17.90 -10.80
C LEU A 295 -6.56 19.36 -11.17
N ILE A 296 -6.33 20.26 -10.21
CA ILE A 296 -6.31 21.71 -10.44
C ILE A 296 -4.86 22.19 -10.49
N THR A 297 -4.53 22.95 -11.54
CA THR A 297 -3.22 23.56 -11.75
C THR A 297 -3.33 25.05 -11.99
N ASN A 298 -2.31 25.80 -11.58
CA ASN A 298 -2.22 27.26 -11.72
C ASN A 298 -3.41 28.02 -11.09
N ARG A 299 -3.88 27.61 -9.90
CA ARG A 299 -5.03 28.22 -9.20
C ARG A 299 -4.82 29.75 -9.04
N PRO A 300 -5.70 30.61 -9.58
CA PRO A 300 -5.65 32.05 -9.32
C PRO A 300 -6.07 32.34 -7.88
N GLY A 301 -5.60 33.45 -7.30
CA GLY A 301 -6.05 33.93 -5.99
C GLY A 301 -7.38 34.67 -6.05
N ALA A 302 -8.35 34.14 -6.79
CA ALA A 302 -9.63 34.79 -7.08
C ALA A 302 -10.76 34.12 -6.28
N ASP A 303 -11.54 34.94 -5.57
CA ASP A 303 -12.68 34.47 -4.78
C ASP A 303 -13.78 33.82 -5.66
N ASN A 304 -14.41 32.78 -5.13
CA ASN A 304 -15.59 32.05 -5.65
C ASN A 304 -15.38 30.90 -6.65
N LEU A 305 -14.14 30.54 -7.02
CA LEU A 305 -13.90 29.37 -7.91
C LEU A 305 -14.44 28.07 -7.29
N GLU A 306 -14.15 27.84 -6.02
CA GLU A 306 -14.47 26.63 -5.25
C GLU A 306 -15.98 26.43 -5.17
N LYS A 307 -16.69 27.49 -4.78
CA LYS A 307 -18.16 27.51 -4.67
C LYS A 307 -18.85 27.20 -6.00
N ALA A 308 -18.25 27.66 -7.09
CA ALA A 308 -18.88 27.61 -8.39
C ALA A 308 -18.52 26.31 -9.16
N LEU A 309 -17.36 25.69 -8.86
CA LEU A 309 -17.09 24.27 -9.15
C LEU A 309 -18.00 23.34 -8.33
N ALA A 310 -18.20 23.62 -7.03
CA ALA A 310 -19.14 22.86 -6.18
C ALA A 310 -20.56 22.86 -6.78
N ARG A 311 -21.05 24.03 -7.20
CA ARG A 311 -22.31 24.16 -7.95
C ARG A 311 -22.36 23.33 -9.22
N TRP A 312 -21.29 23.33 -10.01
CA TRP A 312 -21.23 22.53 -11.24
C TRP A 312 -21.36 21.02 -10.93
N PHE A 313 -20.64 20.51 -9.93
CA PHE A 313 -20.70 19.10 -9.52
C PHE A 313 -22.06 18.69 -8.93
N VAL A 314 -22.63 19.52 -8.06
CA VAL A 314 -23.79 19.15 -7.24
C VAL A 314 -25.11 19.45 -7.95
N ASN A 315 -25.23 20.63 -8.57
CA ASN A 315 -26.50 21.12 -9.12
C ASN A 315 -26.70 20.69 -10.59
N SER A 316 -25.64 20.34 -11.32
CA SER A 316 -25.75 19.75 -12.67
C SER A 316 -26.07 18.26 -12.59
N ARG A 317 -26.54 17.68 -13.69
CA ARG A 317 -26.52 16.21 -13.89
C ARG A 317 -25.67 15.91 -15.11
N HIS A 318 -24.67 15.07 -14.92
CA HIS A 318 -23.64 14.81 -15.93
C HIS A 318 -24.07 13.62 -16.79
N MET A 319 -24.38 13.88 -18.06
CA MET A 319 -24.74 12.84 -19.02
C MET A 319 -23.48 12.17 -19.58
N PHE A 320 -23.28 10.88 -19.28
CA PHE A 320 -22.11 10.15 -19.76
C PHE A 320 -22.38 8.64 -19.84
N LEU A 321 -21.96 7.98 -20.93
CA LEU A 321 -22.15 6.54 -21.20
C LEU A 321 -23.62 6.05 -21.04
N SER A 322 -24.57 6.83 -21.56
CA SER A 322 -26.03 6.56 -21.46
C SER A 322 -26.60 6.57 -20.02
N ARG A 323 -25.92 7.22 -19.07
CA ARG A 323 -26.33 7.35 -17.67
C ARG A 323 -26.28 8.82 -17.19
N GLU A 324 -27.16 9.16 -16.26
CA GLU A 324 -27.21 10.44 -15.54
C GLU A 324 -26.41 10.30 -14.23
N TRP A 325 -25.27 10.98 -14.15
CA TRP A 325 -24.38 10.94 -12.99
C TRP A 325 -24.54 12.17 -12.10
N ALA A 326 -24.59 11.95 -10.79
CA ALA A 326 -24.62 12.95 -9.74
C ALA A 326 -23.38 12.84 -8.86
N ALA A 327 -22.65 13.94 -8.62
CA ALA A 327 -21.59 13.94 -7.62
C ALA A 327 -22.21 13.94 -6.22
N PHE A 328 -21.66 13.11 -5.32
CA PHE A 328 -22.17 13.00 -3.95
C PHE A 328 -21.08 13.07 -2.87
N PHE A 329 -19.81 12.85 -3.24
CA PHE A 329 -18.68 12.91 -2.32
C PHE A 329 -17.44 13.48 -3.02
N ILE A 330 -16.65 14.26 -2.29
CA ILE A 330 -15.31 14.72 -2.61
C ILE A 330 -14.41 14.68 -1.35
N ASP A 331 -13.15 14.24 -1.47
CA ASP A 331 -12.05 14.59 -0.55
C ASP A 331 -10.67 14.45 -1.26
N ASP A 332 -9.57 14.84 -0.61
CA ASP A 332 -8.21 14.94 -1.14
C ASP A 332 -7.51 13.61 -1.38
N VAL A 333 -6.86 13.47 -2.54
CA VAL A 333 -6.02 12.32 -2.88
C VAL A 333 -4.69 12.40 -2.14
N LYS A 334 -4.51 11.54 -1.14
CA LYS A 334 -3.36 11.57 -0.24
C LYS A 334 -2.17 10.81 -0.86
N LYS A 335 -1.52 11.45 -1.85
CA LYS A 335 -0.28 10.99 -2.50
C LYS A 335 0.95 11.62 -1.86
N LYS A 336 2.04 10.84 -1.70
CA LYS A 336 3.39 11.38 -1.46
C LYS A 336 3.84 12.19 -2.69
N THR A 337 3.73 13.51 -2.64
CA THR A 337 4.13 14.43 -3.72
C THR A 337 5.64 14.31 -3.97
N THR A 338 6.05 14.04 -5.20
CA THR A 338 7.47 14.06 -5.58
C THR A 338 7.97 15.50 -5.64
N SER A 339 9.19 15.74 -5.15
CA SER A 339 9.76 17.09 -4.97
C SER A 339 9.74 17.95 -6.24
N ALA A 340 9.84 17.34 -7.43
CA ALA A 340 9.81 18.03 -8.72
C ALA A 340 8.45 18.66 -9.09
N ALA A 341 7.35 18.27 -8.44
CA ALA A 341 6.04 18.89 -8.65
C ALA A 341 5.90 20.21 -7.86
N ALA A 342 6.45 20.27 -6.64
CA ALA A 342 6.38 21.45 -5.77
C ALA A 342 7.05 22.70 -6.38
N GLU A 343 8.04 22.52 -7.26
CA GLU A 343 8.72 23.62 -7.96
C GLU A 343 7.90 24.21 -9.14
N ARG A 344 6.79 23.59 -9.55
CA ARG A 344 5.99 24.00 -10.72
C ARG A 344 4.64 24.65 -10.40
N GLY A 345 4.35 24.88 -9.12
CA GLY A 345 3.09 25.45 -8.64
C GLY A 345 2.22 24.44 -7.92
N TYR A 346 1.25 24.94 -7.15
CA TYR A 346 0.33 24.11 -6.37
C TYR A 346 -0.46 23.17 -7.31
N THR A 347 -0.35 21.88 -7.02
CA THR A 347 -1.01 20.76 -7.70
C THR A 347 -1.81 20.01 -6.64
N GLU A 348 -3.12 20.24 -6.62
CA GLU A 348 -4.03 19.56 -5.71
C GLU A 348 -4.81 18.52 -6.52
N GLU A 349 -4.68 17.24 -6.10
CA GLU A 349 -5.50 16.14 -6.62
C GLU A 349 -6.60 15.84 -5.61
N GLN A 350 -7.85 15.80 -6.06
CA GLN A 350 -9.03 15.45 -5.27
C GLN A 350 -9.80 14.31 -5.94
N GLN A 351 -10.50 13.53 -5.14
CA GLN A 351 -11.29 12.38 -5.59
C GLN A 351 -12.75 12.70 -5.40
N VAL A 352 -13.46 12.92 -6.50
CA VAL A 352 -14.92 13.01 -6.54
C VAL A 352 -15.47 11.62 -6.84
N ILE A 353 -16.57 11.23 -6.18
CA ILE A 353 -17.33 10.02 -6.50
C ILE A 353 -18.70 10.43 -7.05
N LEU A 354 -19.03 9.86 -8.21
CA LEU A 354 -20.29 10.06 -8.88
C LEU A 354 -21.14 8.78 -8.80
N PHE A 355 -22.44 8.97 -8.64
CA PHE A 355 -23.44 7.91 -8.64
C PHE A 355 -24.38 8.07 -9.84
N ALA A 356 -24.66 6.98 -10.55
CA ALA A 356 -25.63 6.97 -11.64
C ALA A 356 -27.06 6.96 -11.06
N GLU A 357 -27.74 8.11 -11.02
CA GLU A 357 -29.13 8.22 -10.57
C GLU A 357 -30.08 7.47 -11.53
N ARG A 358 -29.87 7.61 -12.85
CA ARG A 358 -30.73 7.10 -13.94
C ARG A 358 -29.91 6.69 -15.17
N GLY A 359 -30.54 5.97 -16.11
CA GLY A 359 -29.95 5.62 -17.41
C GLY A 359 -30.47 4.32 -17.99
N LEU A 360 -30.11 4.01 -19.25
CA LEU A 360 -30.33 2.68 -19.81
C LEU A 360 -29.54 1.63 -19.01
N SER A 361 -30.05 0.39 -18.98
CA SER A 361 -29.62 -0.74 -18.12
C SER A 361 -29.87 -0.61 -16.61
N ILE A 362 -30.27 0.55 -16.08
CA ILE A 362 -30.65 0.68 -14.66
C ILE A 362 -32.11 0.23 -14.50
N GLY A 363 -32.31 -1.03 -14.13
CA GLY A 363 -33.64 -1.60 -13.87
C GLY A 363 -34.33 -0.99 -12.63
N PRO A 364 -35.66 -1.14 -12.50
CA PRO A 364 -36.37 -0.76 -11.28
C PRO A 364 -35.79 -1.51 -10.07
N TYR A 365 -35.75 -0.84 -8.92
CA TYR A 365 -35.08 -1.31 -7.70
C TYR A 365 -35.76 -2.56 -7.12
N VAL A 366 -35.37 -3.73 -7.63
CA VAL A 366 -35.67 -5.01 -6.99
C VAL A 366 -34.61 -5.24 -5.93
N VAL A 367 -35.00 -5.12 -4.65
CA VAL A 367 -34.24 -5.68 -3.53
C VAL A 367 -34.25 -7.20 -3.70
N ARG A 368 -33.35 -7.73 -4.51
CA ARG A 368 -33.07 -9.16 -4.53
C ARG A 368 -32.40 -9.47 -3.19
N PRO A 369 -32.89 -10.45 -2.42
CA PRO A 369 -32.24 -10.82 -1.17
C PRO A 369 -30.77 -11.10 -1.46
N ALA A 370 -29.87 -10.41 -0.77
CA ALA A 370 -28.46 -10.75 -0.82
C ALA A 370 -28.36 -12.21 -0.35
N THR A 371 -28.11 -13.12 -1.29
CA THR A 371 -27.78 -14.50 -0.95
C THR A 371 -26.56 -14.44 -0.06
N LEU A 372 -26.71 -14.93 1.17
CA LEU A 372 -25.68 -14.94 2.21
C LEU A 372 -24.45 -15.67 1.67
N THR A 373 -23.53 -14.91 1.10
CA THR A 373 -22.27 -15.41 0.56
C THR A 373 -21.22 -15.39 1.66
N GLU A 374 -20.39 -16.43 1.69
CA GLU A 374 -19.63 -16.86 2.88
C GLU A 374 -18.53 -15.90 3.35
N ALA A 375 -18.38 -14.74 2.71
CA ALA A 375 -17.24 -13.84 2.91
C ALA A 375 -17.39 -12.85 4.09
N GLN A 376 -18.60 -12.53 4.55
CA GLN A 376 -18.79 -11.70 5.76
C GLN A 376 -19.99 -12.20 6.58
N PRO A 377 -19.78 -12.64 7.85
CA PRO A 377 -20.86 -13.19 8.65
C PRO A 377 -21.78 -12.07 9.20
N PRO A 378 -23.12 -12.19 9.06
CA PRO A 378 -24.03 -11.28 9.74
C PRO A 378 -23.94 -11.49 11.26
N VAL A 379 -23.85 -10.40 12.01
CA VAL A 379 -23.81 -10.45 13.49
C VAL A 379 -25.24 -10.46 14.02
N MET A 380 -25.66 -11.60 14.56
CA MET A 380 -27.04 -11.77 15.03
C MET A 380 -27.30 -11.19 16.43
N ALA A 381 -26.26 -11.07 17.27
CA ALA A 381 -26.36 -10.46 18.60
C ALA A 381 -25.41 -9.25 18.72
N LEU A 382 -25.93 -8.05 18.45
CA LEU A 382 -25.24 -6.78 18.71
C LEU A 382 -25.55 -6.31 20.14
N ARG A 383 -24.50 -6.09 20.93
CA ARG A 383 -24.57 -5.62 22.33
C ARG A 383 -24.20 -4.13 22.37
N ASN A 384 -25.22 -3.28 22.27
CA ASN A 384 -25.03 -1.82 22.19
C ASN A 384 -25.02 -1.18 23.59
N TYR A 385 -23.85 -0.75 24.06
CA TYR A 385 -23.70 0.00 25.31
C TYR A 385 -23.95 1.49 25.08
N GLN A 386 -24.78 2.11 25.92
CA GLN A 386 -25.16 3.52 25.77
C GLN A 386 -24.03 4.50 26.08
N PHE A 387 -23.07 4.13 26.93
CA PHE A 387 -21.99 5.00 27.41
C PHE A 387 -20.65 4.27 27.39
N ASP A 388 -19.58 5.00 27.08
CA ASP A 388 -18.20 4.54 27.29
C ASP A 388 -17.81 4.49 28.77
N LYS A 389 -16.74 3.75 29.07
CA LYS A 389 -16.06 3.82 30.36
C LYS A 389 -15.38 5.18 30.49
N ARG A 390 -15.62 5.86 31.60
CA ARG A 390 -14.95 7.12 31.95
C ARG A 390 -14.03 6.94 33.17
N SER A 391 -12.95 7.69 33.17
CA SER A 391 -12.02 7.91 34.29
C SER A 391 -12.66 8.79 35.37
N PRO A 392 -12.04 8.94 36.56
CA PRO A 392 -12.52 9.84 37.62
C PRO A 392 -12.61 11.33 37.20
N THR A 393 -11.88 11.73 36.15
CA THR A 393 -11.90 13.09 35.59
C THR A 393 -12.97 13.29 34.50
N GLY A 394 -13.63 12.22 34.05
CA GLY A 394 -14.64 12.23 32.98
C GLY A 394 -14.11 11.85 31.59
N ASN A 395 -12.80 11.76 31.39
CA ASN A 395 -12.17 11.33 30.14
C ASN A 395 -12.57 9.89 29.78
N VAL A 396 -12.84 9.63 28.49
CA VAL A 396 -13.17 8.30 27.96
C VAL A 396 -11.93 7.38 27.98
N MET A 397 -12.10 6.12 28.37
CA MET A 397 -10.99 5.16 28.52
C MET A 397 -10.94 4.07 27.44
N ASN A 398 -12.01 3.88 26.64
CA ASN A 398 -12.11 2.91 25.54
C ASN A 398 -12.54 3.57 24.21
N ASP A 399 -12.11 4.79 23.95
CA ASP A 399 -12.53 5.55 22.77
C ASP A 399 -12.24 4.77 21.48
N GLY A 400 -13.28 4.40 20.72
CA GLY A 400 -13.14 3.66 19.47
C GLY A 400 -13.01 2.13 19.60
N ILE A 401 -12.94 1.54 20.81
CA ILE A 401 -12.73 0.09 20.99
C ILE A 401 -13.87 -0.64 21.72
N GLY A 402 -14.20 -1.84 21.23
CA GLY A 402 -15.14 -2.79 21.84
C GLY A 402 -14.59 -4.22 21.88
N ARG A 403 -15.40 -5.17 22.34
CA ARG A 403 -15.04 -6.61 22.36
C ARG A 403 -15.81 -7.41 21.31
N VAL A 404 -15.24 -8.54 20.89
CA VAL A 404 -15.85 -9.48 19.95
C VAL A 404 -15.67 -10.93 20.43
N SER A 405 -16.69 -11.77 20.21
CA SER A 405 -16.66 -13.16 20.65
C SER A 405 -15.68 -14.03 19.86
N LEU A 406 -15.13 -15.05 20.51
CA LEU A 406 -14.30 -16.08 19.88
C LEU A 406 -14.99 -16.76 18.68
N ALA A 407 -16.30 -16.98 18.72
CA ALA A 407 -17.05 -17.58 17.62
C ALA A 407 -17.09 -16.67 16.38
N LEU A 408 -17.28 -15.36 16.58
CA LEU A 408 -17.24 -14.39 15.48
C LEU A 408 -15.82 -14.20 14.95
N MET A 409 -14.81 -14.12 15.82
CA MET A 409 -13.40 -13.99 15.42
C MET A 409 -12.93 -15.20 14.59
N ARG A 410 -13.37 -16.43 14.92
CA ARG A 410 -13.12 -17.63 14.09
C ARG A 410 -13.81 -17.57 12.73
N LYS A 411 -15.01 -16.98 12.64
CA LYS A 411 -15.62 -16.74 11.32
C LYS A 411 -14.83 -15.73 10.50
N VAL A 412 -14.29 -14.68 11.13
CA VAL A 412 -13.38 -13.72 10.47
C VAL A 412 -12.09 -14.41 10.02
N GLN A 413 -11.46 -15.23 10.85
CA GLN A 413 -10.30 -16.05 10.50
C GLN A 413 -10.56 -16.87 9.21
N ASN A 414 -11.66 -17.62 9.18
CA ASN A 414 -12.02 -18.45 8.02
C ASN A 414 -12.35 -17.60 6.78
N ALA A 415 -13.10 -16.51 6.95
CA ALA A 415 -13.51 -15.62 5.86
C ALA A 415 -12.33 -14.85 5.23
N LEU A 416 -11.29 -14.55 6.03
CA LEU A 416 -10.04 -13.95 5.58
C LEU A 416 -8.96 -14.99 5.18
N GLN A 417 -9.21 -16.28 5.42
CA GLN A 417 -8.27 -17.39 5.18
C GLN A 417 -6.95 -17.25 5.95
N LEU A 418 -7.03 -16.78 7.21
CA LEU A 418 -5.88 -16.65 8.10
C LEU A 418 -5.54 -18.00 8.76
N ASP A 419 -4.26 -18.36 8.78
CA ASP A 419 -3.72 -19.54 9.44
C ASP A 419 -3.60 -19.37 10.98
N TYR A 420 -3.67 -18.14 11.47
CA TYR A 420 -3.78 -17.79 12.89
C TYR A 420 -5.12 -17.13 13.24
N LEU A 421 -5.47 -17.12 14.53
CA LEU A 421 -6.61 -16.38 15.07
C LEU A 421 -6.13 -14.97 15.49
N PRO A 422 -6.63 -13.87 14.89
CA PRO A 422 -6.23 -12.52 15.28
C PRO A 422 -6.74 -12.16 16.68
N ALA A 423 -5.94 -11.40 17.43
CA ALA A 423 -6.29 -10.85 18.74
C ALA A 423 -7.20 -9.62 18.64
N ALA A 424 -7.05 -8.82 17.58
CA ALA A 424 -7.89 -7.65 17.31
C ALA A 424 -8.18 -7.48 15.82
N ILE A 425 -9.33 -6.88 15.51
CA ILE A 425 -9.74 -6.53 14.15
C ILE A 425 -10.21 -5.08 14.11
N GLN A 426 -9.79 -4.34 13.09
CA GLN A 426 -10.30 -3.00 12.78
C GLN A 426 -11.39 -3.13 11.72
N GLY A 427 -12.47 -2.37 11.83
CA GLY A 427 -13.54 -2.47 10.85
C GLY A 427 -14.70 -1.50 11.04
N ARG A 428 -15.84 -1.86 10.47
CA ARG A 428 -17.13 -1.21 10.68
C ARG A 428 -18.25 -2.23 10.83
N ILE A 429 -19.32 -1.82 11.50
CA ILE A 429 -20.61 -2.51 11.51
C ILE A 429 -21.71 -1.49 11.77
N GLY A 430 -22.63 -1.32 10.82
CA GLY A 430 -23.66 -0.27 10.89
C GLY A 430 -23.03 1.10 11.13
N SER A 431 -23.37 1.77 12.24
CA SER A 431 -22.76 3.04 12.65
C SER A 431 -21.50 2.97 13.48
N ALA A 432 -21.10 1.78 13.93
CA ALA A 432 -19.87 1.60 14.69
C ALA A 432 -18.66 1.55 13.75
N LYS A 433 -17.69 2.45 13.97
CA LYS A 433 -16.32 2.40 13.43
C LYS A 433 -15.36 2.17 14.59
N GLY A 434 -14.36 1.32 14.39
CA GLY A 434 -13.21 1.24 15.29
C GLY A 434 -12.56 -0.13 15.33
N LEU A 435 -12.06 -0.47 16.52
CA LEU A 435 -11.36 -1.73 16.80
C LEU A 435 -12.22 -2.67 17.66
N TRP A 436 -12.10 -3.98 17.44
CA TRP A 436 -12.68 -5.01 18.30
C TRP A 436 -11.62 -6.01 18.72
N VAL A 437 -11.49 -6.18 20.04
CA VAL A 437 -10.55 -7.11 20.66
C VAL A 437 -11.23 -8.43 21.03
N LEU A 438 -10.52 -9.54 20.87
CA LEU A 438 -10.99 -10.89 21.20
C LEU A 438 -11.28 -11.04 22.70
N ASP A 439 -12.53 -11.36 23.03
CA ASP A 439 -12.88 -11.88 24.35
C ASP A 439 -12.88 -13.43 24.36
N ILE A 440 -12.20 -13.99 25.36
CA ILE A 440 -12.14 -15.43 25.66
C ILE A 440 -12.91 -15.80 26.93
N GLY A 441 -13.46 -14.83 27.67
CA GLY A 441 -14.14 -15.05 28.96
C GLY A 441 -15.61 -15.49 28.84
N THR A 442 -16.23 -15.33 27.67
CA THR A 442 -17.63 -15.71 27.41
C THR A 442 -17.79 -17.09 26.77
N GLN A 443 -19.04 -17.58 26.65
CA GLN A 443 -19.33 -18.91 26.09
C GLN A 443 -18.79 -19.05 24.66
N PRO A 444 -17.88 -20.01 24.36
CA PRO A 444 -17.16 -20.09 23.08
C PRO A 444 -18.00 -20.25 21.81
N SER A 445 -19.29 -20.57 21.93
CA SER A 445 -20.22 -20.80 20.82
C SER A 445 -21.11 -19.60 20.47
N GLU A 446 -21.21 -18.58 21.33
CA GLU A 446 -22.08 -17.43 21.10
C GLU A 446 -21.44 -16.44 20.11
N ILE A 447 -22.19 -16.00 19.08
CA ILE A 447 -21.73 -15.02 18.09
C ILE A 447 -22.26 -13.65 18.51
N TRP A 448 -21.39 -12.83 19.10
CA TRP A 448 -21.73 -11.48 19.54
C TRP A 448 -20.60 -10.48 19.28
N LEU A 449 -20.98 -9.20 19.20
CA LEU A 449 -20.07 -8.05 19.10
C LEU A 449 -20.64 -6.88 19.91
N GLU A 450 -19.78 -6.13 20.58
CA GLU A 450 -20.17 -4.97 21.39
C GLU A 450 -19.93 -3.66 20.65
N THR A 451 -20.80 -2.66 20.85
CA THR A 451 -20.58 -1.29 20.37
C THR A 451 -20.72 -0.27 21.49
N TYR A 452 -19.87 0.75 21.48
CA TYR A 452 -19.89 1.87 22.43
C TYR A 452 -20.32 3.19 21.79
N GLU A 453 -20.52 4.23 22.61
CA GLU A 453 -20.94 5.57 22.17
C GLU A 453 -19.89 6.19 21.25
N SER A 454 -18.64 6.21 21.68
CA SER A 454 -17.45 6.64 20.91
C SER A 454 -17.35 6.02 19.51
N GLN A 455 -17.72 4.73 19.37
CA GLN A 455 -17.67 4.02 18.10
C GLN A 455 -18.79 4.43 17.14
N ARG A 456 -19.99 4.76 17.66
CA ARG A 456 -21.20 4.98 16.85
C ARG A 456 -21.27 6.42 16.31
N LYS A 457 -20.88 6.61 15.06
CA LYS A 457 -20.76 7.94 14.44
C LYS A 457 -22.10 8.55 14.00
N TRP A 458 -23.19 7.77 13.96
CA TRP A 458 -24.56 8.27 13.76
C TRP A 458 -25.59 7.33 14.40
N ASN A 459 -26.84 7.79 14.51
CA ASN A 459 -27.95 6.97 14.99
C ASN A 459 -28.40 5.98 13.90
N CYS A 460 -28.19 4.68 14.14
CA CYS A 460 -28.57 3.61 13.21
C CYS A 460 -29.71 2.78 13.80
N ASP A 461 -30.70 2.43 12.97
CA ASP A 461 -31.84 1.60 13.38
C ASP A 461 -31.57 0.08 13.27
N TRP A 462 -30.41 -0.30 12.71
CA TRP A 462 -29.93 -1.67 12.51
C TRP A 462 -30.88 -2.60 11.73
N LYS A 463 -31.88 -2.08 11.01
CA LYS A 463 -32.87 -2.91 10.30
C LYS A 463 -32.28 -3.54 9.04
N ASP A 464 -31.56 -2.75 8.25
CA ASP A 464 -30.90 -3.21 7.02
C ASP A 464 -29.89 -4.34 7.34
N PRO A 465 -29.88 -5.48 6.61
CA PRO A 465 -28.86 -6.50 6.75
C PRO A 465 -27.43 -5.98 6.59
N GLU A 466 -27.17 -5.04 5.66
CA GLU A 466 -25.83 -4.45 5.46
C GLU A 466 -25.37 -3.64 6.69
N HIS A 467 -26.29 -3.13 7.50
CA HIS A 467 -25.94 -2.45 8.76
C HIS A 467 -25.56 -3.44 9.88
N ARG A 468 -25.79 -4.75 9.70
CA ARG A 468 -25.44 -5.82 10.67
C ARG A 468 -24.33 -6.75 10.16
N THR A 469 -23.73 -6.42 9.02
CA THR A 469 -22.55 -7.09 8.48
C THR A 469 -21.28 -6.49 9.08
N LEU A 470 -20.36 -7.34 9.54
CA LEU A 470 -19.05 -6.92 10.02
C LEU A 470 -18.07 -6.77 8.84
N GLU A 471 -17.64 -5.54 8.60
CA GLU A 471 -16.73 -5.17 7.53
C GLU A 471 -15.31 -5.00 8.08
N VAL A 472 -14.45 -6.01 7.89
CA VAL A 472 -13.06 -5.96 8.39
C VAL A 472 -12.16 -5.17 7.45
N LEU A 473 -11.49 -4.14 7.99
CA LEU A 473 -10.52 -3.29 7.31
C LEU A 473 -9.09 -3.83 7.48
N SER A 474 -8.72 -4.19 8.71
CA SER A 474 -7.40 -4.74 9.06
C SER A 474 -7.49 -5.65 10.30
N GLN A 475 -6.41 -6.36 10.63
CA GLN A 475 -6.30 -7.24 11.78
C GLN A 475 -4.93 -7.17 12.43
N SER A 476 -4.81 -7.56 13.70
CA SER A 476 -3.53 -7.83 14.36
C SER A 476 -2.77 -8.95 13.63
N SER A 477 -1.48 -8.76 13.39
CA SER A 477 -0.58 -9.71 12.70
C SER A 477 0.84 -9.57 13.22
N ASP A 478 1.68 -10.60 13.01
CA ASP A 478 3.10 -10.63 13.39
C ASP A 478 3.83 -9.28 13.23
N LEU A 479 4.48 -8.87 14.31
CA LEU A 479 5.14 -7.56 14.42
C LEU A 479 6.55 -7.59 13.82
N LYS A 480 6.96 -6.48 13.19
CA LYS A 480 8.29 -6.29 12.59
C LYS A 480 9.04 -5.11 13.21
N THR A 481 10.35 -5.08 12.99
CA THR A 481 11.23 -3.99 13.43
C THR A 481 10.77 -2.65 12.88
N ALA A 482 10.68 -1.63 13.73
CA ALA A 482 10.26 -0.30 13.32
C ALA A 482 11.43 0.59 12.87
N THR A 483 11.13 1.44 11.88
CA THR A 483 11.95 2.62 11.60
C THR A 483 11.46 3.82 12.43
N LEU A 484 12.42 4.56 12.99
CA LEU A 484 12.16 5.73 13.81
C LEU A 484 11.66 6.89 12.94
N ASN A 485 10.49 7.44 13.28
CA ASN A 485 9.94 8.58 12.57
C ASN A 485 10.78 9.85 12.79
N HIS A 486 10.91 10.67 11.75
CA HIS A 486 11.61 11.96 11.77
C HIS A 486 11.15 12.87 12.94
N GLN A 487 9.85 12.87 13.25
CA GLN A 487 9.28 13.68 14.34
C GLN A 487 9.67 13.18 15.74
N PHE A 488 9.90 11.88 15.91
CA PHE A 488 10.30 11.32 17.21
C PHE A 488 11.73 11.71 17.58
N ILE A 489 12.63 11.81 16.59
CA ILE A 489 14.06 12.15 16.81
C ILE A 489 14.23 13.47 17.58
N SER A 490 13.47 14.51 17.22
CA SER A 490 13.56 15.82 17.91
C SER A 490 12.97 15.78 19.32
N ILE A 491 11.90 15.01 19.55
CA ILE A 491 11.31 14.83 20.89
C ILE A 491 12.25 14.02 21.78
N LEU A 492 12.79 12.89 21.28
CA LEU A 492 13.78 12.06 21.98
C LEU A 492 15.06 12.82 22.32
N GLU A 493 15.52 13.77 21.48
CA GLU A 493 16.62 14.66 21.85
C GLU A 493 16.19 15.68 22.93
N SER A 494 15.07 16.38 22.75
CA SER A 494 14.67 17.44 23.68
C SER A 494 14.37 16.91 25.09
N ARG A 495 13.79 15.70 25.18
CA ARG A 495 13.44 15.00 26.43
C ARG A 495 14.57 14.14 27.01
N SER A 496 15.77 14.21 26.43
CA SER A 496 16.91 13.41 26.88
C SER A 496 17.56 13.92 28.18
N VAL A 497 18.15 13.02 28.97
CA VAL A 497 19.01 13.38 30.12
C VAL A 497 20.32 14.00 29.61
N ASP A 498 20.98 13.35 28.65
CA ASP A 498 22.06 13.94 27.84
C ASP A 498 21.78 13.77 26.34
N ARG A 499 21.70 14.90 25.62
CA ARG A 499 21.52 14.96 24.17
C ARG A 499 22.63 14.24 23.41
N ARG A 500 23.84 14.15 23.99
CA ARG A 500 24.99 13.43 23.41
C ARG A 500 24.75 11.93 23.37
N ASN A 501 24.09 11.36 24.38
CA ASN A 501 23.80 9.94 24.46
C ASN A 501 22.75 9.55 23.41
N THR A 502 21.66 10.30 23.28
CA THR A 502 20.67 10.09 22.19
C THR A 502 21.31 10.19 20.81
N ARG A 503 22.17 11.19 20.56
CA ARG A 503 22.93 11.31 19.31
C ARG A 503 23.88 10.13 19.08
N ALA A 504 24.51 9.60 20.12
CA ALA A 504 25.41 8.45 20.03
C ALA A 504 24.65 7.15 19.75
N ALA A 505 23.52 6.91 20.44
CA ALA A 505 22.63 5.76 20.23
C ALA A 505 22.11 5.71 18.78
N MET A 506 21.60 6.83 18.25
CA MET A 506 21.16 6.91 16.85
C MET A 506 22.29 6.59 15.86
N VAL A 507 23.51 7.08 16.10
CA VAL A 507 24.69 6.75 15.27
C VAL A 507 25.13 5.29 15.43
N LYS A 508 24.99 4.69 16.62
CA LYS A 508 25.22 3.26 16.88
C LYS A 508 24.26 2.41 16.04
N HIS A 509 22.95 2.67 16.05
CA HIS A 509 21.98 1.95 15.23
C HIS A 509 22.23 2.11 13.72
N MET A 510 22.54 3.32 13.24
CA MET A 510 22.91 3.53 11.82
C MET A 510 24.09 2.66 11.40
N LYS A 511 25.14 2.58 12.25
CA LYS A 511 26.30 1.74 11.99
C LYS A 511 25.94 0.26 11.99
N ILE A 512 25.21 -0.21 13.01
CA ILE A 512 24.82 -1.61 13.13
C ILE A 512 23.99 -2.04 11.92
N ASN A 513 22.93 -1.29 11.55
CA ASN A 513 22.09 -1.64 10.40
C ASN A 513 22.90 -1.67 9.10
N LEU A 514 23.66 -0.61 8.78
CA LEU A 514 24.44 -0.56 7.54
C LEU A 514 25.53 -1.64 7.48
N GLN A 515 26.17 -1.97 8.62
CA GLN A 515 27.15 -3.03 8.72
C GLN A 515 26.51 -4.41 8.55
N THR A 516 25.42 -4.71 9.26
CA THR A 516 24.67 -5.97 9.13
C THR A 516 24.13 -6.15 7.71
N SER A 517 23.61 -5.09 7.08
CA SER A 517 23.16 -5.09 5.69
C SER A 517 24.31 -5.39 4.71
N LEU A 518 25.48 -4.78 4.93
CA LEU A 518 26.69 -5.01 4.13
C LEU A 518 27.22 -6.44 4.30
N ASP A 519 27.31 -6.95 5.53
CA ASP A 519 27.88 -8.27 5.80
C ASP A 519 26.92 -9.38 5.37
N HIS A 520 25.60 -9.23 5.53
CA HIS A 520 24.60 -10.12 4.92
C HIS A 520 24.75 -10.15 3.39
N ALA A 521 24.98 -9.02 2.73
CA ALA A 521 25.18 -8.98 1.28
C ALA A 521 26.52 -9.61 0.84
N LYS A 522 27.61 -9.38 1.58
CA LYS A 522 28.92 -10.00 1.33
C LYS A 522 28.87 -11.52 1.48
N GLU A 523 28.19 -12.01 2.53
CA GLU A 523 28.00 -13.44 2.78
C GLU A 523 27.12 -14.07 1.69
N ALA A 524 25.99 -13.44 1.39
CA ALA A 524 25.11 -13.86 0.32
C ALA A 524 25.83 -13.95 -1.04
N MET A 525 26.78 -13.05 -1.34
CA MET A 525 27.54 -13.10 -2.58
C MET A 525 28.50 -14.29 -2.71
N LYS A 526 28.80 -15.04 -1.63
CA LYS A 526 29.71 -16.21 -1.69
C LYS A 526 29.06 -17.47 -2.25
N GLN A 527 27.76 -17.67 -2.04
CA GLN A 527 27.03 -18.88 -2.42
C GLN A 527 25.76 -18.53 -3.22
N PRO A 528 25.51 -19.16 -4.39
CA PRO A 528 24.31 -18.90 -5.20
C PRO A 528 23.00 -19.04 -4.41
N GLU A 529 22.91 -20.00 -3.50
CA GLU A 529 21.74 -20.30 -2.67
C GLU A 529 21.45 -19.16 -1.69
N LEU A 530 22.48 -18.69 -0.97
CA LEU A 530 22.38 -17.56 -0.05
C LEU A 530 22.10 -16.26 -0.82
N PHE A 531 22.72 -16.07 -1.99
CA PHE A 531 22.43 -14.95 -2.88
C PHE A 531 20.95 -14.95 -3.31
N ARG A 532 20.43 -16.12 -3.69
CA ARG A 532 19.06 -16.27 -4.16
C ARG A 532 18.02 -16.01 -3.06
N LYS A 533 18.33 -16.42 -1.82
CA LYS A 533 17.58 -16.09 -0.61
C LYS A 533 17.64 -14.58 -0.31
N TRP A 534 18.82 -13.98 -0.30
CA TRP A 534 19.02 -12.55 -0.04
C TRP A 534 18.29 -11.66 -1.06
N ILE A 535 18.31 -12.01 -2.36
CA ILE A 535 17.50 -11.32 -3.37
C ILE A 535 16.02 -11.40 -2.97
N HIS A 536 15.52 -12.57 -2.58
CA HIS A 536 14.11 -12.73 -2.24
C HIS A 536 13.70 -11.88 -1.02
N GLU A 537 14.50 -11.88 0.04
CA GLU A 537 14.29 -11.09 1.26
C GLU A 537 14.37 -9.58 1.00
N THR A 538 15.29 -9.12 0.13
CA THR A 538 15.46 -7.68 -0.19
C THR A 538 14.52 -7.15 -1.28
N SER A 539 13.79 -8.01 -1.98
CA SER A 539 12.99 -7.62 -3.16
C SER A 539 11.52 -8.06 -3.12
N TYR A 540 11.02 -8.55 -1.97
CA TYR A 540 9.72 -9.21 -1.84
C TYR A 540 8.56 -8.45 -2.52
N ALA A 541 8.60 -7.11 -2.51
CA ALA A 541 7.64 -6.24 -3.18
C ALA A 541 7.55 -6.37 -4.73
N SER A 542 8.49 -7.04 -5.40
CA SER A 542 8.56 -7.14 -6.88
C SER A 542 8.02 -8.46 -7.45
N TYR A 543 7.84 -9.51 -6.64
CA TYR A 543 7.41 -10.83 -7.12
C TYR A 543 5.88 -11.02 -7.08
N GLY A 544 5.16 -10.50 -8.09
CA GLY A 544 3.71 -10.71 -8.13
C GLY A 544 2.95 -10.27 -9.39
N GLY A 545 3.60 -9.63 -10.36
CA GLY A 545 2.92 -9.17 -11.57
C GLY A 545 2.33 -10.32 -12.38
N ARG A 546 0.99 -10.44 -12.43
CA ARG A 546 0.28 -11.43 -13.26
C ARG A 546 0.50 -11.23 -14.77
N ASN A 547 0.83 -10.00 -15.22
CA ASN A 547 1.10 -9.66 -16.62
C ASN A 547 2.06 -10.66 -17.31
N GLU A 548 1.66 -11.10 -18.50
CA GLU A 548 2.38 -12.16 -19.23
C GLU A 548 3.73 -11.70 -19.81
N SER A 549 3.87 -10.39 -20.10
CA SER A 549 5.13 -9.80 -20.57
C SER A 549 6.01 -9.32 -19.41
N TRP A 550 6.86 -10.23 -18.90
CA TRP A 550 7.81 -9.96 -17.81
C TRP A 550 9.26 -9.76 -18.27
N PHE A 551 9.57 -10.07 -19.54
CA PHE A 551 10.87 -9.82 -20.17
C PHE A 551 10.85 -8.50 -20.96
N ILE A 552 12.00 -7.82 -20.96
CA ILE A 552 12.28 -6.65 -21.79
C ILE A 552 13.56 -6.96 -22.55
N GLY A 553 13.38 -7.34 -23.81
CA GLY A 553 14.42 -7.96 -24.61
C GLY A 553 14.89 -9.29 -24.02
N GLY A 554 16.20 -9.43 -23.80
CA GLY A 554 16.85 -10.63 -23.33
C GLY A 554 16.81 -10.87 -21.82
N LEU A 555 16.23 -9.98 -21.01
CA LEU A 555 16.20 -10.12 -19.54
C LEU A 555 14.87 -9.69 -18.91
N PRO A 556 14.55 -10.11 -17.67
CA PRO A 556 13.38 -9.62 -16.93
C PRO A 556 13.35 -8.10 -16.70
N LYS A 557 12.17 -7.55 -16.43
CA LYS A 557 11.96 -6.11 -16.22
C LYS A 557 12.61 -5.57 -14.94
N SER A 558 12.47 -6.25 -13.80
CA SER A 558 13.00 -5.76 -12.52
C SER A 558 14.43 -6.25 -12.27
N TRP A 559 15.21 -5.45 -11.53
CA TRP A 559 16.57 -5.83 -11.10
C TRP A 559 16.57 -7.15 -10.30
N ALA A 560 15.53 -7.39 -9.50
CA ALA A 560 15.41 -8.57 -8.66
C ALA A 560 15.19 -9.84 -9.48
N GLU A 561 14.27 -9.78 -10.45
CA GLU A 561 14.06 -10.86 -11.41
C GLU A 561 15.30 -11.09 -12.29
N GLN A 562 16.02 -10.03 -12.68
CA GLN A 562 17.29 -10.15 -13.43
C GLN A 562 18.36 -10.89 -12.64
N MET A 563 18.64 -10.46 -11.40
CA MET A 563 19.64 -11.13 -10.55
C MET A 563 19.24 -12.58 -10.26
N SER A 564 17.95 -12.83 -10.02
CA SER A 564 17.41 -14.17 -9.82
C SER A 564 17.58 -15.06 -11.05
N PHE A 565 17.14 -14.59 -12.21
CA PHE A 565 17.18 -15.36 -13.46
C PHE A 565 18.60 -15.73 -13.87
N LEU A 566 19.56 -14.83 -13.61
CA LEU A 566 20.98 -15.11 -13.80
C LEU A 566 21.53 -16.09 -12.76
N SER A 567 21.24 -15.89 -11.47
CA SER A 567 21.66 -16.80 -10.39
C SER A 567 21.12 -18.22 -10.59
N ASP A 568 19.83 -18.34 -10.93
CA ASP A 568 19.13 -19.62 -11.20
C ASP A 568 19.67 -20.32 -12.47
N GLY A 569 20.48 -19.63 -13.29
CA GLY A 569 21.21 -20.20 -14.43
C GLY A 569 22.70 -20.48 -14.18
N GLY A 570 23.16 -20.38 -12.93
CA GLY A 570 24.55 -20.66 -12.55
C GLY A 570 25.52 -19.48 -12.72
N PHE A 571 25.04 -18.23 -12.70
CA PHE A 571 25.93 -17.06 -12.63
C PHE A 571 26.13 -16.58 -11.19
N GLU A 572 27.39 -16.45 -10.78
CA GLU A 572 27.77 -15.92 -9.46
C GLU A 572 28.04 -14.41 -9.49
N PRO A 573 27.67 -13.66 -8.42
CA PRO A 573 27.87 -12.21 -8.34
C PRO A 573 29.34 -11.80 -8.16
N LEU A 574 30.23 -12.70 -7.74
CA LEU A 574 31.68 -12.42 -7.67
C LEU A 574 32.37 -12.64 -9.03
N GLN A 575 31.95 -13.66 -9.78
CA GLN A 575 32.49 -13.98 -11.11
C GLN A 575 31.94 -13.03 -12.20
N LEU A 576 30.62 -12.85 -12.28
CA LEU A 576 30.00 -12.09 -13.37
C LEU A 576 29.92 -10.58 -13.05
N ARG A 577 30.74 -9.77 -13.74
CA ARG A 577 30.74 -8.30 -13.60
C ARG A 577 29.37 -7.64 -13.77
N TYR A 578 28.50 -8.16 -14.63
CA TYR A 578 27.16 -7.61 -14.82
C TYR A 578 26.30 -7.80 -13.56
N LEU A 579 26.31 -9.00 -13.00
CA LEU A 579 25.57 -9.36 -11.79
C LEU A 579 26.12 -8.60 -10.57
N HIS A 580 27.45 -8.55 -10.41
CA HIS A 580 28.10 -7.71 -9.41
C HIS A 580 27.63 -6.25 -9.44
N ASN A 581 27.62 -5.66 -10.65
CA ASN A 581 27.20 -4.28 -10.84
C ASN A 581 25.71 -4.10 -10.52
N LEU A 582 24.84 -5.06 -10.85
CA LEU A 582 23.42 -5.01 -10.45
C LEU A 582 23.27 -5.01 -8.91
N THR A 583 23.99 -5.89 -8.21
CA THR A 583 23.98 -5.99 -6.74
C THR A 583 24.46 -4.68 -6.10
N THR A 584 25.59 -4.14 -6.56
CA THR A 584 26.18 -2.91 -6.02
C THR A 584 25.31 -1.69 -6.28
N ASN A 585 24.75 -1.55 -7.50
CA ASN A 585 23.81 -0.48 -7.82
C ASN A 585 22.53 -0.58 -6.99
N HIS A 586 22.06 -1.79 -6.67
CA HIS A 586 20.91 -1.98 -5.78
C HIS A 586 21.23 -1.49 -4.36
N MET A 587 22.35 -1.92 -3.78
CA MET A 587 22.77 -1.49 -2.43
C MET A 587 23.00 0.03 -2.35
N GLU A 588 23.67 0.62 -3.34
CA GLU A 588 23.85 2.07 -3.43
C GLU A 588 22.49 2.80 -3.50
N SER A 589 21.55 2.30 -4.31
CA SER A 589 20.20 2.88 -4.40
C SER A 589 19.43 2.74 -3.09
N GLN A 590 19.55 1.63 -2.37
CA GLN A 590 18.91 1.44 -1.07
C GLN A 590 19.47 2.41 -0.04
N TRP A 591 20.79 2.46 0.14
CA TRP A 591 21.44 3.34 1.11
C TRP A 591 21.24 4.82 0.77
N LYS A 592 21.18 5.18 -0.51
CA LYS A 592 20.79 6.53 -0.95
C LYS A 592 19.36 6.87 -0.51
N ASN A 593 18.40 5.97 -0.72
CA ASN A 593 17.01 6.12 -0.26
C ASN A 593 16.93 6.22 1.28
N THR A 594 17.70 5.41 2.02
CA THR A 594 17.85 5.49 3.49
C THR A 594 18.37 6.86 3.92
N LYS A 595 19.38 7.42 3.23
CA LYS A 595 19.94 8.76 3.49
C LYS A 595 18.99 9.90 3.16
N GLU A 596 18.25 9.79 2.05
CA GLU A 596 17.31 10.82 1.62
C GLU A 596 16.08 10.90 2.54
N LYS A 597 15.60 9.76 3.04
CA LYS A 597 14.49 9.67 4.01
C LYS A 597 14.92 9.69 5.49
N MET A 598 16.23 9.66 5.77
CA MET A 598 16.81 9.52 7.12
C MET A 598 16.20 8.35 7.91
N ARG A 599 16.04 7.18 7.27
CA ARG A 599 15.51 5.98 7.91
C ARG A 599 16.53 5.43 8.91
N ILE A 600 16.18 5.44 10.19
CA ILE A 600 16.96 4.84 11.27
C ILE A 600 16.11 3.69 11.83
N GLU A 601 16.56 2.46 11.64
CA GLU A 601 15.91 1.29 12.20
C GLU A 601 16.46 1.02 13.61
N ILE A 602 15.59 0.66 14.55
CA ILE A 602 15.97 0.27 15.91
C ILE A 602 15.43 -1.13 16.15
N SER A 603 16.34 -2.11 16.24
CA SER A 603 16.03 -3.54 16.39
C SER A 603 15.15 -3.83 17.61
N GLN A 604 15.31 -3.08 18.68
CA GLN A 604 14.50 -3.15 19.90
C GLN A 604 13.28 -2.20 19.83
N SER A 605 12.59 -2.14 18.69
CA SER A 605 11.37 -1.35 18.52
C SER A 605 10.40 -1.91 17.46
N THR A 606 9.11 -1.65 17.61
CA THR A 606 8.05 -2.13 16.71
C THR A 606 6.82 -1.19 16.66
N TRP A 607 5.87 -1.48 15.78
CA TRP A 607 4.57 -0.79 15.65
C TRP A 607 3.41 -1.75 15.91
N ALA A 608 2.71 -1.61 17.03
CA ALA A 608 1.56 -2.46 17.40
C ALA A 608 0.25 -1.66 17.45
N LEU A 609 -0.88 -2.31 17.15
CA LEU A 609 -2.22 -1.74 17.36
C LEU A 609 -2.44 -1.49 18.86
N MET A 610 -2.97 -0.32 19.23
CA MET A 610 -3.35 -0.04 20.60
C MET A 610 -4.70 -0.70 20.92
N VAL A 611 -4.73 -1.53 21.97
CA VAL A 611 -5.96 -2.09 22.54
C VAL A 611 -6.06 -1.72 24.03
N VAL A 612 -7.23 -1.91 24.63
CA VAL A 612 -7.45 -1.59 26.05
C VAL A 612 -7.70 -2.86 26.88
N ASP A 613 -7.19 -2.85 28.12
CA ASP A 613 -7.41 -3.91 29.10
C ASP A 613 -8.83 -3.88 29.69
N PHE A 614 -9.79 -4.50 29.00
CA PHE A 614 -11.16 -4.66 29.48
C PHE A 614 -11.30 -5.46 30.80
N GLN A 615 -10.23 -6.08 31.32
CA GLN A 615 -10.24 -6.84 32.58
C GLN A 615 -9.76 -6.00 33.78
N GLY A 616 -8.99 -4.94 33.54
CA GLY A 616 -8.51 -4.00 34.57
C GLY A 616 -7.40 -4.57 35.46
N VAL A 617 -6.51 -5.38 34.88
CA VAL A 617 -5.34 -6.00 35.53
C VAL A 617 -4.05 -5.19 35.38
N LEU A 618 -3.97 -4.24 34.42
CA LEU A 618 -2.87 -3.28 34.26
C LEU A 618 -3.05 -2.05 35.17
N GLY A 619 -1.95 -1.59 35.78
CA GLY A 619 -1.87 -0.30 36.46
C GLY A 619 -1.76 0.90 35.49
N PRO A 620 -1.98 2.15 35.95
CA PRO A 620 -2.09 3.33 35.06
C PRO A 620 -0.88 3.64 34.16
N ASP A 621 0.33 3.23 34.56
CA ASP A 621 1.57 3.40 33.79
C ASP A 621 2.17 2.03 33.37
N GLU A 622 1.34 0.97 33.35
CA GLU A 622 1.69 -0.37 32.90
C GLU A 622 1.09 -0.68 31.52
N VAL A 623 1.88 -1.28 30.64
CA VAL A 623 1.43 -1.80 29.33
C VAL A 623 1.85 -3.26 29.17
N GLN A 624 1.18 -4.00 28.28
CA GLN A 624 1.58 -5.35 27.90
C GLN A 624 1.70 -5.48 26.38
N LEU A 625 2.76 -6.13 25.92
CA LEU A 625 2.91 -6.56 24.53
C LEU A 625 3.44 -7.99 24.52
N CYS A 626 2.74 -8.87 23.81
CA CYS A 626 3.15 -10.26 23.58
C CYS A 626 3.18 -10.52 22.07
N PHE A 627 4.20 -11.24 21.60
CA PHE A 627 4.35 -11.60 20.20
C PHE A 627 3.70 -12.97 19.91
N SER A 628 3.13 -13.14 18.72
CA SER A 628 2.66 -14.47 18.26
C SER A 628 3.80 -15.39 17.90
N SER A 629 4.80 -14.87 17.18
CA SER A 629 6.06 -15.50 16.79
C SER A 629 7.25 -14.84 17.53
N PRO A 630 8.40 -15.54 17.68
CA PRO A 630 9.54 -14.99 18.42
C PRO A 630 10.19 -13.80 17.71
N PHE A 631 10.04 -12.60 18.28
CA PHE A 631 10.59 -11.36 17.75
C PHE A 631 12.10 -11.28 17.97
N ASN A 632 12.88 -11.03 16.92
CA ASN A 632 14.34 -10.88 17.01
C ASN A 632 14.69 -9.41 17.29
N ASP A 633 15.12 -9.12 18.52
CA ASP A 633 15.43 -7.74 18.96
C ASP A 633 16.87 -7.28 18.62
N GLY A 634 17.63 -8.13 17.92
CA GLY A 634 19.04 -7.91 17.58
C GLY A 634 20.02 -8.57 18.56
N PHE A 635 19.55 -8.97 19.75
CA PHE A 635 20.33 -9.71 20.75
C PHE A 635 19.77 -11.11 20.96
N GLU A 636 18.45 -11.22 21.13
CA GLU A 636 17.77 -12.50 21.34
C GLU A 636 16.34 -12.53 20.75
N LYS A 637 15.71 -13.70 20.85
CA LYS A 637 14.34 -13.95 20.38
C LYS A 637 13.37 -13.88 21.56
N ARG A 638 12.51 -12.86 21.58
CA ARG A 638 11.55 -12.59 22.66
C ARG A 638 10.12 -12.99 22.29
N TYR A 639 9.31 -13.33 23.28
CA TYR A 639 7.86 -13.58 23.16
C TYR A 639 7.00 -12.51 23.84
N ASP A 640 7.61 -11.66 24.66
CA ASP A 640 7.00 -10.54 25.38
C ASP A 640 8.10 -9.54 25.77
N LEU A 641 7.71 -8.47 26.47
CA LEU A 641 8.59 -7.42 26.97
C LEU A 641 8.59 -7.31 28.50
N GLU A 642 8.35 -8.41 29.25
CA GLU A 642 8.24 -8.34 30.70
C GLU A 642 9.50 -7.74 31.37
N GLY A 643 9.30 -6.76 32.24
CA GLY A 643 10.35 -6.18 33.07
C GLY A 643 11.14 -5.04 32.42
N PHE A 644 10.89 -4.75 31.14
CA PHE A 644 11.44 -3.58 30.47
C PHE A 644 10.68 -2.31 30.84
N ASP A 645 11.39 -1.20 31.01
CA ASP A 645 10.79 0.09 30.73
C ASP A 645 10.70 0.24 29.20
N VAL A 646 9.62 0.86 28.71
CA VAL A 646 9.40 1.07 27.28
C VAL A 646 8.93 2.49 26.99
N ILE A 647 9.31 3.01 25.82
CA ILE A 647 8.73 4.23 25.27
C ILE A 647 7.58 3.85 24.34
N VAL A 648 6.43 4.51 24.50
CA VAL A 648 5.30 4.49 23.56
C VAL A 648 5.11 5.88 22.93
N ALA A 649 4.85 5.91 21.62
CA ALA A 649 4.60 7.13 20.86
C ALA A 649 3.61 6.87 19.70
N ARG A 650 2.91 7.91 19.23
CA ARG A 650 2.03 7.84 18.05
C ARG A 650 2.48 8.84 16.99
N CYS A 651 2.29 8.53 15.71
CA CYS A 651 2.48 9.50 14.62
C CYS A 651 1.14 10.15 14.20
N PRO A 652 1.11 11.47 13.92
CA PRO A 652 2.17 12.44 14.14
C PRO A 652 2.42 12.73 15.63
N ALA A 653 3.63 13.18 15.98
CA ALA A 653 3.98 13.69 17.31
C ALA A 653 4.57 15.09 17.18
N HIS A 654 4.13 16.01 18.02
CA HIS A 654 4.44 17.43 17.90
C HIS A 654 4.84 18.09 19.22
N LEU A 655 4.22 17.69 20.33
CA LEU A 655 4.49 18.16 21.68
C LEU A 655 5.55 17.28 22.36
N PRO A 656 6.33 17.80 23.32
CA PRO A 656 7.25 17.00 24.12
C PRO A 656 6.59 15.85 24.90
N SER A 657 5.28 15.95 25.17
CA SER A 657 4.47 14.95 25.87
C SER A 657 3.96 13.81 24.99
N ASP A 658 4.03 13.91 23.66
CA ASP A 658 3.44 12.91 22.75
C ASP A 658 4.20 11.58 22.72
N ILE A 659 5.30 11.50 23.46
CA ILE A 659 6.11 10.33 23.73
C ILE A 659 6.11 10.10 25.24
N GLN A 660 5.71 8.90 25.68
CA GLN A 660 5.62 8.53 27.10
C GLN A 660 6.44 7.28 27.38
N LYS A 661 7.26 7.32 28.43
CA LYS A 661 7.92 6.18 29.06
C LYS A 661 6.96 5.55 30.08
N VAL A 662 6.73 4.25 29.94
CA VAL A 662 5.82 3.41 30.74
C VAL A 662 6.51 2.06 31.02
N LYS A 663 5.93 1.24 31.89
CA LYS A 663 6.52 -0.07 32.23
C LYS A 663 5.84 -1.20 31.47
N ALA A 664 6.62 -2.07 30.82
CA ALA A 664 6.11 -3.30 30.24
C ALA A 664 6.01 -4.41 31.30
N VAL A 665 4.83 -5.00 31.43
CA VAL A 665 4.52 -6.06 32.40
C VAL A 665 3.78 -7.20 31.71
N PHE A 666 3.90 -8.41 32.25
CA PHE A 666 3.14 -9.57 31.80
C PHE A 666 2.02 -9.90 32.78
N LYS A 667 0.77 -9.89 32.29
CA LYS A 667 -0.43 -10.33 32.99
C LYS A 667 -0.91 -11.62 32.31
N PRO A 668 -0.87 -12.79 32.98
CA PRO A 668 -1.28 -14.07 32.40
C PRO A 668 -2.71 -14.10 31.84
N GLU A 669 -3.58 -13.23 32.34
CA GLU A 669 -4.97 -13.08 31.95
C GLU A 669 -5.12 -12.47 30.55
N LEU A 670 -4.15 -11.66 30.12
CA LEU A 670 -4.09 -10.98 28.82
C LEU A 670 -3.25 -11.74 27.77
N ARG A 671 -2.67 -12.90 28.11
CA ARG A 671 -1.74 -13.67 27.26
C ARG A 671 -2.28 -14.08 25.87
N HIS A 672 -3.60 -14.03 25.68
CA HIS A 672 -4.27 -14.31 24.40
C HIS A 672 -4.24 -13.11 23.45
N LEU A 673 -3.97 -11.91 23.97
CA LEU A 673 -3.77 -10.70 23.18
C LEU A 673 -2.33 -10.66 22.70
N LYS A 674 -2.14 -11.01 21.43
CA LYS A 674 -0.85 -11.08 20.75
C LYS A 674 -0.81 -10.08 19.59
N ASP A 675 0.38 -9.56 19.32
CA ASP A 675 0.68 -8.57 18.27
C ASP A 675 -0.14 -7.28 18.38
N VAL A 676 -0.50 -6.94 19.61
CA VAL A 676 -1.17 -5.71 20.02
C VAL A 676 -0.50 -5.19 21.30
N VAL A 677 -0.51 -3.88 21.52
CA VAL A 677 -0.10 -3.29 22.79
C VAL A 677 -1.33 -2.99 23.62
N VAL A 678 -1.43 -3.62 24.79
CA VAL A 678 -2.53 -3.45 25.72
C VAL A 678 -2.22 -2.29 26.66
N PHE A 679 -3.08 -1.27 26.62
CA PHE A 679 -3.03 -0.08 27.45
C PHE A 679 -4.00 -0.21 28.64
N PRO A 680 -3.73 0.49 29.75
CA PRO A 680 -4.52 0.35 30.97
C PRO A 680 -5.88 1.02 30.83
N PHE A 681 -6.91 0.34 31.34
CA PHE A 681 -8.30 0.82 31.36
C PHE A 681 -8.63 1.67 32.59
N VAL A 682 -7.61 1.99 33.38
CA VAL A 682 -7.67 2.72 34.64
C VAL A 682 -6.62 3.84 34.65
N GLY A 683 -6.91 4.94 35.34
CA GLY A 683 -6.06 6.12 35.36
C GLY A 683 -6.89 7.40 35.46
N GLN A 684 -6.21 8.55 35.46
CA GLN A 684 -6.86 9.87 35.39
C GLN A 684 -7.20 10.29 33.95
N GLU A 685 -6.50 9.73 32.96
CA GLU A 685 -6.67 9.98 31.53
C GLU A 685 -6.18 8.75 30.74
N PRO A 686 -6.70 8.49 29.53
CA PRO A 686 -6.26 7.37 28.70
C PRO A 686 -4.82 7.59 28.21
N LEU A 687 -3.99 6.54 28.24
CA LEU A 687 -2.62 6.61 27.75
C LEU A 687 -2.56 6.99 26.26
N ALA A 688 -3.46 6.47 25.42
CA ALA A 688 -3.58 6.87 24.01
C ALA A 688 -3.82 8.37 23.82
N GLY A 689 -4.63 9.00 24.70
CA GLY A 689 -4.89 10.44 24.67
C GLY A 689 -3.65 11.29 24.92
N LYS A 690 -2.69 10.80 25.73
CA LYS A 690 -1.38 11.45 25.90
C LYS A 690 -0.52 11.42 24.63
N LEU A 691 -0.74 10.46 23.72
CA LEU A 691 0.08 10.27 22.52
C LEU A 691 -0.48 11.08 21.34
N SER A 692 -0.31 12.41 21.41
CA SER A 692 -0.86 13.38 20.46
C SER A 692 -2.39 13.27 20.30
N GLY A 693 -3.14 13.00 21.38
CA GLY A 693 -4.60 12.88 21.32
C GLY A 693 -5.09 11.66 20.53
N GLY A 694 -4.42 10.52 20.68
CA GLY A 694 -4.82 9.26 20.02
C GLY A 694 -6.00 8.57 20.71
N ASP A 695 -6.60 7.63 19.97
CA ASP A 695 -7.71 6.79 20.43
C ASP A 695 -7.39 5.29 20.23
N TYR A 696 -8.41 4.43 20.28
CA TYR A 696 -8.31 2.99 20.02
C TYR A 696 -9.15 2.54 18.81
N ASP A 697 -9.44 3.43 17.86
CA ASP A 697 -10.25 3.14 16.65
C ASP A 697 -9.46 2.43 15.53
N GLY A 698 -8.16 2.26 15.75
CA GLY A 698 -7.19 1.58 14.90
C GLY A 698 -5.79 2.20 14.90
N ASP A 699 -5.57 3.22 15.72
CA ASP A 699 -4.25 3.81 15.94
C ASP A 699 -3.20 2.76 16.36
N LYS A 700 -1.97 2.97 15.90
CA LYS A 700 -0.79 2.17 16.27
C LYS A 700 0.17 3.00 17.11
N ALA A 701 0.72 2.38 18.16
CA ALA A 701 1.85 2.94 18.88
C ALA A 701 3.16 2.39 18.31
N TRP A 702 4.18 3.24 18.23
CA TRP A 702 5.58 2.83 18.21
C TRP A 702 5.99 2.48 19.63
N ILE A 703 6.54 1.28 19.83
CA ILE A 703 7.04 0.80 21.11
C ILE A 703 8.54 0.58 20.98
N CYS A 704 9.33 1.10 21.91
CA CYS A 704 10.79 0.95 21.94
C CYS A 704 11.26 0.53 23.34
N TRP A 705 12.13 -0.48 23.41
CA TRP A 705 12.74 -1.02 24.63
C TRP A 705 14.27 -0.99 24.58
N ASP A 706 14.86 -0.21 23.67
CA ASP A 706 16.31 0.02 23.62
C ASP A 706 16.78 0.84 24.82
N ALA A 707 17.67 0.28 25.64
CA ALA A 707 18.13 0.91 26.87
C ALA A 707 18.89 2.24 26.65
N ASP A 708 19.69 2.37 25.58
CA ASP A 708 20.45 3.60 25.31
C ASP A 708 19.50 4.79 25.01
N ILE A 709 18.29 4.51 24.52
CA ILE A 709 17.24 5.49 24.26
C ILE A 709 16.30 5.66 25.47
N VAL A 710 15.82 4.55 26.04
CA VAL A 710 14.77 4.53 27.08
C VAL A 710 15.27 5.00 28.44
N ASP A 711 16.49 4.65 28.86
CA ASP A 711 17.04 5.11 30.14
C ASP A 711 17.49 6.58 30.08
N ASN A 712 17.79 7.05 28.87
CA ASN A 712 18.13 8.45 28.62
C ASN A 712 16.90 9.35 28.43
N PHE A 713 15.66 8.84 28.47
CA PHE A 713 14.44 9.62 28.23
C PHE A 713 13.70 10.02 29.52
N ARG A 714 13.05 11.19 29.51
CA ARG A 714 12.20 11.69 30.61
C ARG A 714 10.82 12.12 30.11
N ASN A 715 9.77 11.69 30.80
CA ASN A 715 8.40 12.13 30.53
C ASN A 715 8.25 13.65 30.69
N SER A 716 7.35 14.22 29.88
CA SER A 716 6.82 15.57 30.05
C SER A 716 5.34 15.47 30.37
N GLU A 717 4.86 16.32 31.27
CA GLU A 717 3.44 16.63 31.36
C GLU A 717 2.97 17.29 30.05
N VAL A 718 1.67 17.15 29.76
CA VAL A 718 1.03 17.74 28.57
C VAL A 718 1.03 19.27 28.73
N PRO A 719 1.65 20.05 27.82
CA PRO A 719 1.65 21.51 27.92
C PRO A 719 0.24 22.08 27.89
N GLN A 720 -0.03 23.17 28.61
CA GLN A 720 -1.35 23.79 28.58
C GLN A 720 -1.75 24.21 27.16
N LYS A 721 -2.91 23.74 26.68
CA LYS A 721 -3.45 24.12 25.37
C LYS A 721 -3.86 25.61 25.38
N PRO A 722 -3.33 26.45 24.47
CA PRO A 722 -3.75 27.85 24.35
C PRO A 722 -5.19 27.95 23.83
N SER A 723 -5.86 29.05 24.13
CA SER A 723 -7.21 29.33 23.59
C SER A 723 -7.11 29.81 22.16
N PHE A 724 -7.79 29.11 21.25
CA PHE A 724 -7.89 29.46 19.83
C PHE A 724 -9.22 30.17 19.49
N ASN A 725 -9.91 30.72 20.50
CA ASN A 725 -11.18 31.42 20.30
C ASN A 725 -11.00 32.59 19.30
N GLY A 726 -11.86 32.64 18.28
CA GLY A 726 -11.78 33.64 17.21
C GLY A 726 -10.77 33.34 16.09
N TYR A 727 -9.97 32.28 16.18
CA TYR A 727 -9.13 31.76 15.08
C TYR A 727 -9.80 30.69 14.24
N PHE A 728 -10.81 30.03 14.78
CA PHE A 728 -11.64 29.08 14.05
C PHE A 728 -13.04 29.67 13.96
N GLU A 729 -13.50 29.92 12.74
CA GLU A 729 -14.91 30.25 12.50
C GLU A 729 -15.63 28.91 12.33
N ALA A 730 -16.39 28.51 13.36
CA ALA A 730 -17.15 27.27 13.33
C ALA A 730 -18.31 27.40 12.33
N ASN A 731 -18.53 26.37 11.52
CA ASN A 731 -19.80 26.21 10.80
C ASN A 731 -20.77 25.45 11.71
N ASP A 732 -21.77 26.15 12.25
CA ASP A 732 -22.79 25.60 13.15
C ASP A 732 -24.10 25.20 12.43
N HIS A 733 -24.11 25.22 11.08
CA HIS A 733 -25.26 24.82 10.28
C HIS A 733 -25.61 23.33 10.45
N THR A 734 -26.55 23.03 11.35
CA THR A 734 -27.13 21.67 11.46
C THR A 734 -28.02 21.31 10.27
N VAL A 735 -28.25 20.01 10.01
CA VAL A 735 -29.16 19.55 8.95
C VAL A 735 -30.58 20.00 9.22
N GLU A 736 -30.98 20.12 10.49
CA GLU A 736 -32.26 20.71 10.86
C GLU A 736 -32.35 22.18 10.42
N SER A 737 -31.30 22.98 10.63
CA SER A 737 -31.28 24.38 10.17
C SER A 737 -31.39 24.49 8.64
N LEU A 738 -30.71 23.62 7.88
CA LEU A 738 -30.81 23.55 6.43
C LEU A 738 -32.19 23.08 5.95
N ILE A 739 -32.80 22.10 6.62
CA ILE A 739 -34.17 21.64 6.33
C ILE A 739 -35.20 22.75 6.59
N LEU A 740 -35.05 23.52 7.68
CA LEU A 740 -35.92 24.65 8.00
C LEU A 740 -35.78 25.79 6.99
N LYS A 741 -34.56 26.05 6.51
CA LYS A 741 -34.23 27.18 5.61
C LYS A 741 -34.52 26.90 4.13
N HIS A 742 -34.24 25.68 3.66
CA HIS A 742 -34.32 25.30 2.24
C HIS A 742 -35.38 24.23 1.92
N GLY A 743 -36.01 23.65 2.95
CA GLY A 743 -37.03 22.61 2.79
C GLY A 743 -36.47 21.22 2.55
N LYS A 744 -37.29 20.20 2.89
CA LYS A 744 -36.92 18.77 2.79
C LYS A 744 -36.54 18.30 1.38
N SER A 745 -36.94 19.01 0.33
CA SER A 745 -36.65 18.65 -1.06
C SER A 745 -35.29 19.11 -1.58
N HIS A 746 -34.66 20.11 -0.94
CA HIS A 746 -33.45 20.76 -1.45
C HIS A 746 -32.30 20.87 -0.45
N TYR A 747 -32.53 20.66 0.86
CA TYR A 747 -31.49 20.76 1.89
C TYR A 747 -30.21 19.97 1.57
N LEU A 748 -30.35 18.82 0.90
CA LEU A 748 -29.25 17.94 0.52
C LEU A 748 -28.36 18.54 -0.57
N ASP A 749 -28.95 19.15 -1.60
CA ASP A 749 -28.17 19.81 -2.65
C ASP A 749 -27.39 21.01 -2.07
N TYR A 750 -27.98 21.76 -1.12
CA TYR A 750 -27.27 22.82 -0.40
C TYR A 750 -26.16 22.31 0.54
N LEU A 751 -26.40 21.23 1.28
CA LEU A 751 -25.39 20.61 2.14
C LEU A 751 -24.20 20.10 1.32
N LEU A 752 -24.46 19.49 0.16
CA LEU A 752 -23.41 19.06 -0.76
C LEU A 752 -22.67 20.26 -1.38
N GLU A 753 -23.36 21.36 -1.72
CA GLU A 753 -22.69 22.60 -2.18
C GLU A 753 -21.74 23.16 -1.10
N GLU A 754 -22.16 23.22 0.18
CA GLU A 754 -21.30 23.64 1.29
C GLU A 754 -20.13 22.68 1.51
N ALA A 755 -20.38 21.36 1.57
CA ALA A 755 -19.35 20.35 1.77
C ALA A 755 -18.32 20.29 0.62
N PHE A 756 -18.75 20.41 -0.63
CA PHE A 756 -17.84 20.49 -1.78
C PHE A 756 -17.03 21.78 -1.75
N THR A 757 -17.64 22.93 -1.42
CA THR A 757 -16.92 24.22 -1.30
C THR A 757 -15.83 24.14 -0.23
N PHE A 758 -16.13 23.53 0.92
CA PHE A 758 -15.17 23.30 1.99
C PHE A 758 -13.99 22.42 1.53
N HIS A 759 -14.25 21.27 0.91
CA HIS A 759 -13.18 20.38 0.45
C HIS A 759 -12.37 20.98 -0.71
N LEU A 760 -12.98 21.73 -1.63
CA LEU A 760 -12.29 22.43 -2.72
C LEU A 760 -11.37 23.56 -2.23
N THR A 761 -11.51 24.01 -0.98
CA THR A 761 -10.70 25.09 -0.39
C THR A 761 -9.29 24.57 -0.01
N PRO A 762 -8.19 25.28 -0.37
CA PRO A 762 -6.83 24.80 -0.11
C PRO A 762 -6.52 24.59 1.39
N LYS A 763 -6.22 23.35 1.79
CA LYS A 763 -5.95 23.01 3.19
C LYS A 763 -4.54 23.47 3.61
N LEU A 764 -4.45 24.31 4.65
CA LEU A 764 -3.19 24.93 5.09
C LEU A 764 -2.32 24.06 6.01
N VAL A 765 -2.76 22.85 6.38
CA VAL A 765 -2.06 21.94 7.30
C VAL A 765 -0.60 21.70 6.88
N GLY A 766 -0.36 21.42 5.59
CA GLY A 766 0.99 21.19 5.06
C GLY A 766 1.89 22.43 5.13
N LEU A 767 1.34 23.64 5.02
CA LEU A 767 2.07 24.89 5.17
C LEU A 767 2.40 25.16 6.64
N CYS A 768 1.45 24.94 7.55
CA CYS A 768 1.64 25.07 8.99
C CYS A 768 2.71 24.08 9.50
N THR A 769 2.72 22.83 9.00
CA THR A 769 3.72 21.81 9.34
C THR A 769 5.12 22.22 8.88
N ASN A 770 5.26 22.65 7.63
CA ASN A 770 6.54 23.15 7.11
C ASN A 770 7.01 24.41 7.85
N TYR A 771 6.11 25.28 8.28
CA TYR A 771 6.44 26.47 9.08
C TYR A 771 6.95 26.07 10.47
N LYS A 772 6.23 25.20 11.20
CA LYS A 772 6.66 24.69 12.51
C LYS A 772 8.02 24.01 12.45
N GLU A 773 8.27 23.19 11.44
CA GLU A 773 9.55 22.51 11.24
C GLU A 773 10.72 23.48 11.03
N ARG A 774 10.50 24.57 10.27
CA ARG A 774 11.49 25.64 10.12
C ARG A 774 11.70 26.43 11.41
N LEU A 775 10.63 26.73 12.14
CA LEU A 775 10.67 27.51 13.39
C LEU A 775 11.42 26.74 14.49
N ALA A 776 11.11 25.46 14.65
CA ALA A 776 11.80 24.56 15.58
C ALA A 776 13.29 24.37 15.23
N TYR A 777 13.61 24.35 13.93
CA TYR A 777 14.99 24.29 13.45
C TYR A 777 15.78 25.57 13.73
N ASP A 778 15.20 26.74 13.44
CA ASP A 778 15.83 28.06 13.65
C ASP A 778 16.05 28.36 15.14
N LYS A 779 15.02 28.11 15.98
CA LYS A 779 15.10 28.18 17.45
C LYS A 779 15.93 27.04 18.06
N ASN A 780 16.22 25.97 17.29
CA ASN A 780 16.86 24.72 17.73
C ASN A 780 16.24 24.15 19.02
N SER A 781 14.90 24.19 19.09
CA SER A 781 14.07 23.80 20.24
C SER A 781 12.67 23.43 19.79
N ILE A 782 12.08 22.40 20.42
CA ILE A 782 10.64 22.08 20.30
C ILE A 782 9.82 22.53 21.52
N GLU A 783 10.49 23.05 22.54
CA GLU A 783 9.89 23.49 23.82
C GLU A 783 9.69 25.02 23.87
N ASP A 784 10.14 25.72 22.83
CA ASP A 784 9.88 27.16 22.70
C ASP A 784 8.36 27.40 22.62
N PRO A 785 7.80 28.36 23.37
CA PRO A 785 6.36 28.63 23.38
C PRO A 785 5.75 28.81 21.98
N SER A 786 6.47 29.45 21.04
CA SER A 786 6.00 29.62 19.66
C SER A 786 5.84 28.28 18.92
N VAL A 787 6.75 27.33 19.17
CA VAL A 787 6.70 25.98 18.59
C VAL A 787 5.63 25.12 19.27
N ILE A 788 5.40 25.28 20.57
CA ILE A 788 4.29 24.63 21.29
C ILE A 788 2.94 25.14 20.77
N ASN A 789 2.79 26.45 20.59
CA ASN A 789 1.56 27.05 20.04
C ASN A 789 1.28 26.55 18.61
N MET A 790 2.30 26.50 17.75
CA MET A 790 2.19 25.89 16.42
C MET A 790 1.89 24.38 16.47
N SER A 791 2.36 23.66 17.50
CA SER A 791 2.06 22.24 17.69
C SER A 791 0.58 22.03 18.02
N TRP A 792 0.05 22.80 18.97
CA TRP A 792 -1.37 22.79 19.31
C TRP A 792 -2.28 23.22 18.16
N LEU A 793 -1.85 24.19 17.34
CA LEU A 793 -2.55 24.57 16.12
C LEU A 793 -2.62 23.40 15.12
N LEU A 794 -1.52 22.68 14.91
CA LEU A 794 -1.51 21.49 14.05
C LEU A 794 -2.44 20.39 14.58
N SER A 795 -2.43 20.11 15.89
CA SER A 795 -3.35 19.14 16.49
C SER A 795 -4.82 19.51 16.23
N ALA A 796 -5.18 20.79 16.35
CA ALA A 796 -6.54 21.25 16.01
C ALA A 796 -6.85 21.15 14.50
N LEU A 797 -5.87 21.42 13.63
CA LEU A 797 -6.02 21.36 12.18
C LEU A 797 -6.16 19.93 11.62
N VAL A 798 -5.71 18.89 12.34
CA VAL A 798 -5.99 17.49 11.96
C VAL A 798 -7.49 17.20 12.02
N ASP A 799 -8.19 17.76 13.01
CA ASP A 799 -9.64 17.64 13.18
C ASP A 799 -10.45 18.67 12.38
N GLN A 800 -9.81 19.49 11.53
CA GLN A 800 -10.49 20.49 10.71
C GLN A 800 -11.63 19.88 9.85
N PRO A 801 -11.45 18.73 9.18
CA PRO A 801 -12.54 18.15 8.39
C PRO A 801 -13.70 17.65 9.24
N LYS A 802 -13.41 17.07 10.42
CA LYS A 802 -14.43 16.65 11.39
C LYS A 802 -15.26 17.85 11.87
N SER A 803 -14.56 18.91 12.29
CA SER A 803 -15.13 20.03 13.02
C SER A 803 -15.68 21.16 12.12
N GLY A 804 -15.49 21.06 10.79
CA GLY A 804 -16.08 21.96 9.81
C GLY A 804 -15.63 23.43 9.88
N PHE A 805 -14.62 23.79 10.67
CA PHE A 805 -14.22 25.18 10.86
C PHE A 805 -13.37 25.72 9.70
N THR A 806 -13.52 27.01 9.40
CA THR A 806 -12.69 27.69 8.38
C THR A 806 -11.31 28.04 8.95
N PHE A 807 -10.28 27.94 8.12
CA PHE A 807 -8.93 28.40 8.46
C PHE A 807 -8.20 28.83 7.17
N ASN A 808 -7.99 30.14 7.02
CA ASN A 808 -7.44 30.76 5.81
C ASN A 808 -6.06 31.42 6.06
N LYS A 809 -5.50 32.07 5.03
CA LYS A 809 -4.14 32.64 5.10
C LYS A 809 -4.08 33.87 6.00
N GLU A 810 -5.18 34.60 6.09
CA GLU A 810 -5.36 35.82 6.86
C GLU A 810 -5.34 35.49 8.37
N ILE A 811 -6.09 34.43 8.75
CA ILE A 811 -6.07 33.84 10.10
C ILE A 811 -4.68 33.30 10.44
N LEU A 812 -4.01 32.60 9.51
CA LEU A 812 -2.64 32.10 9.71
C LEU A 812 -1.63 33.24 9.94
N GLN A 813 -1.70 34.31 9.14
CA GLN A 813 -0.83 35.49 9.31
C GLN A 813 -1.08 36.17 10.67
N ARG A 814 -2.34 36.30 11.09
CA ARG A 814 -2.68 36.81 12.43
C ARG A 814 -2.10 35.91 13.52
N PHE A 815 -2.18 34.59 13.36
CA PHE A 815 -1.65 33.62 14.32
C PHE A 815 -0.11 33.73 14.43
N GLN A 816 0.58 33.83 13.30
CA GLN A 816 2.03 34.02 13.27
C GLN A 816 2.48 35.34 13.92
N LYS A 817 1.68 36.40 13.76
CA LYS A 817 1.92 37.70 14.38
C LYS A 817 1.76 37.68 15.90
N GLU A 818 0.73 37.01 16.41
CA GLU A 818 0.41 37.00 17.85
C GLU A 818 1.20 35.93 18.63
N TYR A 819 1.44 34.74 18.04
CA TYR A 819 2.05 33.60 18.73
C TYR A 819 3.46 33.20 18.26
N CYS A 820 3.94 33.73 17.13
CA CYS A 820 5.23 33.33 16.51
C CYS A 820 6.19 34.51 16.23
N GLU A 821 6.12 35.58 17.05
CA GLU A 821 7.03 36.74 17.01
C GLU A 821 7.12 37.43 15.63
N ASN A 822 6.10 37.27 14.75
CA ASN A 822 6.10 37.82 13.39
C ASN A 822 7.25 37.30 12.48
N LEU A 823 7.82 36.11 12.78
CA LEU A 823 8.90 35.50 12.00
C LEU A 823 8.38 34.92 10.67
N VAL A 824 8.25 35.74 9.62
CA VAL A 824 7.72 35.31 8.30
C VAL A 824 8.76 34.55 7.47
N ASP A 825 10.00 35.07 7.37
CA ASP A 825 11.05 34.53 6.49
C ASP A 825 12.00 33.54 7.17
N LEU A 826 11.49 32.35 7.49
CA LEU A 826 12.31 31.26 8.02
C LEU A 826 13.04 30.49 6.91
N LYS A 827 14.37 30.37 7.07
CA LYS A 827 15.27 29.67 6.13
C LYS A 827 14.95 28.17 6.05
N GLN A 828 15.20 27.56 4.89
CA GLN A 828 15.06 26.11 4.73
C GLN A 828 16.18 25.38 5.50
N PRO A 829 15.86 24.33 6.30
CA PRO A 829 16.84 23.56 7.05
C PRO A 829 17.93 22.94 6.19
N ALA A 830 19.16 22.85 6.70
CA ALA A 830 20.29 22.34 5.91
C ALA A 830 20.12 20.86 5.53
N TYR A 831 19.58 20.01 6.40
CA TYR A 831 19.29 18.60 6.09
C TYR A 831 18.26 18.39 4.97
N LYS A 832 17.43 19.39 4.59
CA LYS A 832 16.56 19.27 3.41
C LYS A 832 17.31 19.45 2.08
N LYS A 833 18.56 19.93 2.12
CA LYS A 833 19.42 20.07 0.94
C LYS A 833 20.03 18.71 0.56
N GLY A 834 20.34 18.53 -0.72
CA GLY A 834 20.91 17.28 -1.26
C GLY A 834 22.32 16.98 -0.76
N THR A 835 23.10 18.03 -0.47
CA THR A 835 24.49 17.93 0.00
C THR A 835 24.65 18.75 1.28
N ILE A 836 25.09 18.12 2.37
CA ILE A 836 25.56 18.81 3.57
C ILE A 836 27.09 18.99 3.45
N GLY A 837 27.57 20.21 3.67
CA GLY A 837 28.99 20.54 3.70
C GLY A 837 29.65 20.21 5.05
N ARG A 838 30.67 20.97 5.44
CA ARG A 838 31.21 20.90 6.81
C ARG A 838 30.21 21.48 7.81
N ILE A 839 29.97 20.78 8.91
CA ILE A 839 29.10 21.23 10.00
C ILE A 839 29.88 22.12 10.97
N SER A 840 29.36 23.32 11.23
CA SER A 840 29.73 24.16 12.39
C SER A 840 29.06 23.64 13.66
N LYS A 841 29.77 23.67 14.81
CA LYS A 841 29.17 23.42 16.13
C LYS A 841 28.74 24.75 16.78
N PRO A 842 27.61 24.82 17.49
CA PRO A 842 26.59 23.79 17.67
C PRO A 842 25.75 23.55 16.39
N CYS A 843 25.15 22.37 16.28
CA CYS A 843 24.34 21.97 15.12
C CYS A 843 23.06 21.22 15.52
N HIS A 844 22.03 21.40 14.69
CA HIS A 844 20.76 20.70 14.79
C HIS A 844 20.96 19.19 14.61
N ILE A 845 20.12 18.38 15.29
CA ILE A 845 20.26 16.91 15.27
C ILE A 845 20.18 16.33 13.85
N PHE A 846 19.20 16.72 13.04
CA PHE A 846 19.07 16.22 11.66
C PHE A 846 20.27 16.52 10.77
N ASP A 847 20.92 17.68 10.93
CA ASP A 847 22.13 18.00 10.16
C ASP A 847 23.27 17.07 10.58
N PHE A 848 23.45 16.88 11.90
CA PHE A 848 24.44 15.96 12.47
C PHE A 848 24.20 14.50 12.02
N LEU A 849 22.96 14.02 12.12
CA LEU A 849 22.58 12.65 11.75
C LEU A 849 22.74 12.40 10.26
N LYS A 850 22.28 13.31 9.39
CA LYS A 850 22.40 13.15 7.93
C LYS A 850 23.86 13.21 7.46
N TYR A 851 24.70 14.02 8.10
CA TYR A 851 26.15 14.03 7.86
C TYR A 851 26.83 12.74 8.34
N LYS A 852 26.50 12.25 9.55
CA LYS A 852 27.07 10.99 10.06
C LYS A 852 26.63 9.79 9.22
N MET A 853 25.37 9.73 8.80
CA MET A 853 24.87 8.73 7.86
C MET A 853 25.59 8.83 6.50
N GLN A 854 25.87 10.04 6.01
CA GLN A 854 26.68 10.24 4.81
C GLN A 854 28.11 9.70 4.98
N GLU A 855 28.79 9.92 6.10
CA GLU A 855 30.12 9.34 6.37
C GLU A 855 30.07 7.79 6.39
N ILE A 856 29.10 7.20 7.11
CA ILE A 856 28.98 5.73 7.23
C ILE A 856 28.70 5.09 5.86
N ILE A 857 27.81 5.67 5.05
CA ILE A 857 27.51 5.15 3.71
C ILE A 857 28.71 5.24 2.77
N HIS A 858 29.51 6.33 2.81
CA HIS A 858 30.72 6.40 2.00
C HIS A 858 31.75 5.34 2.40
N GLN A 859 31.90 5.06 3.71
CA GLN A 859 32.76 3.98 4.18
C GLN A 859 32.24 2.62 3.70
N GLY A 860 30.96 2.30 3.94
CA GLY A 860 30.38 1.01 3.53
C GLY A 860 30.39 0.78 2.01
N LEU A 861 30.26 1.83 1.20
CA LEU A 861 30.44 1.75 -0.26
C LEU A 861 31.91 1.50 -0.63
N SER A 862 32.86 2.17 0.01
CA SER A 862 34.29 1.89 -0.18
C SER A 862 34.62 0.43 0.14
N ASP A 863 34.11 -0.07 1.27
CA ASP A 863 34.31 -1.44 1.72
C ASP A 863 33.68 -2.46 0.74
N LEU A 864 32.51 -2.14 0.17
CA LEU A 864 31.84 -2.96 -0.84
C LEU A 864 32.62 -3.01 -2.16
N TYR A 865 33.11 -1.87 -2.66
CA TYR A 865 33.94 -1.80 -3.86
C TYR A 865 35.30 -2.52 -3.67
N GLN A 866 35.90 -2.41 -2.47
CA GLN A 866 37.14 -3.09 -2.12
C GLN A 866 36.96 -4.60 -1.92
N TYR A 867 35.83 -5.05 -1.36
CA TYR A 867 35.56 -6.47 -1.09
C TYR A 867 35.78 -7.33 -2.33
N ARG A 868 35.23 -6.92 -3.48
CA ARG A 868 35.45 -7.62 -4.76
C ARG A 868 36.93 -7.71 -5.15
N SER A 869 37.67 -6.62 -4.97
CA SER A 869 39.11 -6.60 -5.30
C SER A 869 39.91 -7.52 -4.38
N SER A 870 39.53 -7.64 -3.10
CA SER A 870 40.22 -8.47 -2.11
C SER A 870 40.07 -9.98 -2.36
N GLN A 871 39.00 -10.42 -3.05
CA GLN A 871 38.77 -11.84 -3.35
C GLN A 871 39.63 -12.36 -4.52
N ASN A 872 40.33 -11.49 -5.25
CA ASN A 872 41.14 -11.88 -6.41
C ASN A 872 42.62 -12.21 -6.08
N GLY A 873 43.01 -12.17 -4.81
CA GLY A 873 44.40 -12.39 -4.37
C GLY A 873 45.29 -11.13 -4.49
N ASP A 874 46.49 -11.23 -3.91
CA ASP A 874 47.34 -10.09 -3.52
C ASP A 874 47.99 -9.30 -4.69
N SER A 875 47.62 -9.58 -5.93
CA SER A 875 48.03 -8.78 -7.10
C SER A 875 47.11 -7.57 -7.27
N GLY A 876 47.47 -6.46 -6.64
CA GLY A 876 46.80 -5.17 -6.83
C GLY A 876 46.64 -4.83 -8.32
N THR A 877 45.41 -4.48 -8.70
CA THR A 877 44.95 -4.18 -10.08
C THR A 877 44.99 -5.34 -11.08
N LEU A 878 43.88 -6.08 -11.17
CA LEU A 878 43.38 -6.65 -12.44
C LEU A 878 41.85 -6.83 -12.37
N ASP A 879 41.16 -6.23 -13.34
CA ASP A 879 39.70 -6.21 -13.46
C ASP A 879 39.18 -7.64 -13.73
N VAL A 880 38.11 -8.09 -13.03
CA VAL A 880 37.57 -9.46 -13.21
C VAL A 880 37.26 -9.70 -14.69
N PRO A 881 37.64 -10.86 -15.27
CA PRO A 881 37.39 -11.16 -16.67
C PRO A 881 35.92 -10.90 -17.04
N THR A 882 35.71 -10.00 -18.00
CA THR A 882 34.39 -9.82 -18.62
C THR A 882 34.05 -10.97 -19.58
N PHE A 883 35.01 -11.87 -19.81
CA PHE A 883 34.93 -13.01 -20.70
C PHE A 883 34.73 -14.30 -19.90
N ASP A 884 33.67 -15.03 -20.23
CA ASP A 884 33.34 -16.36 -19.71
C ASP A 884 33.49 -17.35 -20.86
N LYS A 885 34.29 -18.41 -20.65
CA LYS A 885 34.60 -19.41 -21.68
C LYS A 885 33.36 -20.23 -22.06
N ASP A 886 32.44 -20.43 -21.11
CA ASP A 886 31.22 -21.22 -21.35
C ASP A 886 30.26 -20.48 -22.28
N LEU A 887 30.19 -19.15 -22.17
CA LEU A 887 29.35 -18.31 -23.03
C LEU A 887 29.86 -18.22 -24.47
N ALA A 888 31.18 -18.34 -24.66
CA ALA A 888 31.84 -18.41 -25.96
C ALA A 888 31.77 -19.80 -26.61
N SER A 889 31.47 -20.85 -25.83
CA SER A 889 31.69 -22.23 -26.26
C SER A 889 30.87 -22.63 -27.49
N TYR A 890 29.59 -22.23 -27.56
CA TYR A 890 28.68 -22.60 -28.65
C TYR A 890 29.17 -22.07 -30.00
N TRP A 891 29.74 -20.85 -30.05
CA TRP A 891 30.36 -20.34 -31.25
C TRP A 891 31.67 -21.07 -31.56
N ASN A 892 32.53 -21.27 -30.56
CA ASN A 892 33.87 -21.84 -30.75
C ASN A 892 33.81 -23.31 -31.19
N GLU A 893 32.87 -24.09 -30.64
CA GLU A 893 32.59 -25.49 -31.02
C GLU A 893 32.07 -25.56 -32.48
N PHE A 894 31.12 -24.69 -32.85
CA PHE A 894 30.60 -24.60 -34.21
C PHE A 894 31.66 -24.15 -35.22
N GLU A 895 32.53 -23.19 -34.87
CA GLU A 895 33.63 -22.73 -35.72
C GLU A 895 34.65 -23.85 -35.97
N ALA A 896 34.99 -24.65 -34.95
CA ALA A 896 35.85 -25.81 -35.11
C ALA A 896 35.21 -26.91 -35.99
N GLU A 897 33.93 -27.21 -35.80
CA GLU A 897 33.21 -28.20 -36.60
C GLU A 897 33.05 -27.75 -38.07
N ALA A 898 32.69 -26.49 -38.30
CA ALA A 898 32.57 -25.91 -39.65
C ALA A 898 33.90 -25.92 -40.41
N MET A 899 35.02 -25.60 -39.74
CA MET A 899 36.35 -25.70 -40.35
C MET A 899 36.72 -27.14 -40.71
N ASN A 900 36.42 -28.11 -39.84
CA ASN A 900 36.63 -29.53 -40.14
C ASN A 900 35.80 -30.00 -41.35
N LEU A 901 34.53 -29.59 -41.45
CA LEU A 901 33.67 -29.90 -42.59
C LEU A 901 34.19 -29.30 -43.89
N ILE A 902 34.65 -28.05 -43.88
CA ILE A 902 35.27 -27.40 -45.05
C ILE A 902 36.54 -28.16 -45.47
N HIS A 903 37.42 -28.50 -44.53
CA HIS A 903 38.64 -29.24 -44.83
C HIS A 903 38.40 -30.67 -45.36
N GLN A 904 37.31 -31.33 -44.98
CA GLN A 904 37.02 -32.72 -45.37
C GLN A 904 36.11 -32.87 -46.59
N GLN A 905 35.16 -31.95 -46.82
CA GLN A 905 34.08 -32.14 -47.79
C GLN A 905 33.84 -30.97 -48.77
N ASP A 906 34.32 -29.75 -48.48
CA ASP A 906 34.02 -28.57 -49.32
C ASP A 906 35.23 -27.60 -49.37
N SER A 907 36.41 -28.12 -49.69
CA SER A 907 37.73 -27.49 -49.50
C SER A 907 38.04 -26.27 -50.40
N GLY A 908 37.03 -25.69 -51.06
CA GLY A 908 37.11 -24.46 -51.85
C GLY A 908 35.95 -23.50 -51.59
N SER A 909 35.28 -23.63 -50.45
CA SER A 909 33.98 -22.99 -50.17
C SER A 909 34.04 -21.99 -49.03
N ASP A 910 33.79 -20.72 -49.34
CA ASP A 910 33.89 -19.60 -48.39
C ASP A 910 32.67 -19.44 -47.47
N TRP A 911 31.70 -20.37 -47.50
CA TRP A 911 30.36 -20.20 -46.90
C TRP A 911 30.38 -19.78 -45.43
N PHE A 912 31.31 -20.34 -44.63
CA PHE A 912 31.45 -20.02 -43.22
C PHE A 912 32.06 -18.62 -43.00
N SER A 913 33.00 -18.22 -43.87
CA SER A 913 33.61 -16.88 -43.83
C SER A 913 32.58 -15.80 -44.20
N ASP A 914 31.78 -16.05 -45.25
CA ASP A 914 30.64 -15.21 -45.63
C ASP A 914 29.62 -15.09 -44.48
N MET A 915 29.23 -16.23 -43.90
CA MET A 915 28.26 -16.30 -42.80
C MET A 915 28.72 -15.54 -41.55
N ARG A 916 29.98 -15.75 -41.12
CA ARG A 916 30.58 -15.07 -39.97
C ARG A 916 30.68 -13.56 -40.23
N SER A 917 31.07 -13.15 -41.42
CA SER A 917 31.21 -11.74 -41.80
C SER A 917 29.86 -11.02 -41.86
N ASN A 918 28.84 -11.64 -42.46
CA ASN A 918 27.49 -11.11 -42.49
C ASN A 918 26.90 -11.00 -41.07
N LEU A 919 26.99 -12.06 -40.27
CA LEU A 919 26.46 -12.06 -38.91
C LEU A 919 27.15 -11.03 -38.01
N THR A 920 28.48 -10.87 -38.12
CA THR A 920 29.22 -9.82 -37.40
C THR A 920 28.71 -8.43 -37.78
N ARG A 921 28.62 -8.12 -39.08
CA ARG A 921 28.09 -6.83 -39.57
C ARG A 921 26.67 -6.54 -39.09
N ASP A 922 25.80 -7.54 -39.06
CA ASP A 922 24.41 -7.37 -38.64
C ASP A 922 24.30 -7.13 -37.12
N ILE A 923 25.15 -7.78 -36.31
CA ILE A 923 25.27 -7.50 -34.86
C ILE A 923 25.86 -6.10 -34.63
N ASP A 924 26.90 -5.71 -35.37
CA ASP A 924 27.53 -4.38 -35.28
C ASP A 924 26.55 -3.25 -35.65
N THR A 925 25.67 -3.51 -36.62
CA THR A 925 24.57 -2.59 -37.01
C THR A 925 23.55 -2.45 -35.88
N CYS A 926 23.21 -3.55 -35.20
CA CYS A 926 22.34 -3.52 -34.01
C CYS A 926 22.99 -2.80 -32.82
N TYR A 927 24.29 -2.99 -32.59
CA TYR A 927 25.04 -2.26 -31.56
C TYR A 927 25.13 -0.76 -31.86
N SER A 928 25.35 -0.39 -33.11
CA SER A 928 25.38 1.01 -33.55
C SER A 928 24.05 1.71 -33.29
N TYR A 929 22.94 1.03 -33.61
CA TYR A 929 21.58 1.52 -33.32
C TYR A 929 21.28 1.62 -31.82
N TRP A 930 21.77 0.67 -31.00
CA TRP A 930 21.72 0.79 -29.53
C TRP A 930 22.50 2.00 -29.03
N ALA A 931 23.73 2.20 -29.52
CA ALA A 931 24.59 3.30 -29.11
C ALA A 931 23.97 4.66 -29.43
N GLU A 932 23.33 4.80 -30.60
CA GLU A 932 22.56 5.98 -30.99
C GLU A 932 21.37 6.23 -30.04
N LEU A 933 20.48 5.25 -29.86
CA LEU A 933 19.26 5.39 -29.04
C LEU A 933 19.52 5.66 -27.56
N MET A 934 20.63 5.16 -27.03
CA MET A 934 21.01 5.25 -25.62
C MET A 934 21.93 6.45 -25.32
N SER A 935 22.40 7.16 -26.34
CA SER A 935 23.20 8.38 -26.19
C SER A 935 22.33 9.63 -25.97
N GLY A 936 22.92 10.65 -25.33
CA GLY A 936 22.31 11.96 -25.14
C GLY A 936 21.35 12.09 -23.94
N PRO A 937 20.85 13.32 -23.65
CA PRO A 937 20.06 13.62 -22.46
C PRO A 937 18.72 12.87 -22.42
N ASN A 938 18.15 12.54 -23.58
CA ASN A 938 16.91 11.77 -23.72
C ASN A 938 17.12 10.25 -23.62
N GLY A 939 18.33 9.77 -23.32
CA GLY A 939 18.66 8.34 -23.21
C GLY A 939 17.74 7.58 -22.24
N LYS A 940 17.40 8.19 -21.10
CA LYS A 940 16.54 7.60 -20.05
C LYS A 940 15.03 7.65 -20.36
N VAL A 941 14.58 8.53 -21.26
CA VAL A 941 13.16 8.66 -21.60
C VAL A 941 12.76 7.47 -22.50
N ASN A 942 11.65 6.80 -22.16
CA ASN A 942 11.14 5.61 -22.84
C ASN A 942 12.18 4.47 -23.01
N TYR A 943 13.11 4.33 -22.06
CA TYR A 943 14.18 3.32 -22.08
C TYR A 943 13.69 1.91 -22.42
N LEU A 944 12.57 1.46 -21.82
CA LEU A 944 12.01 0.12 -22.05
C LEU A 944 11.64 -0.12 -23.52
N ALA A 945 10.96 0.84 -24.15
CA ALA A 945 10.56 0.75 -25.57
C ALA A 945 11.78 0.72 -26.51
N LYS A 946 12.84 1.48 -26.18
CA LYS A 946 14.11 1.46 -26.91
C LYS A 946 14.84 0.11 -26.81
N VAL A 947 14.83 -0.52 -25.63
CA VAL A 947 15.41 -1.87 -25.47
C VAL A 947 14.63 -2.88 -26.31
N THR A 948 13.30 -2.83 -26.28
CA THR A 948 12.44 -3.72 -27.09
C THR A 948 12.72 -3.57 -28.60
N SER A 949 12.80 -2.35 -29.14
CA SER A 949 13.03 -2.15 -30.58
C SER A 949 14.42 -2.61 -31.05
N VAL A 950 15.46 -2.48 -30.21
CA VAL A 950 16.79 -3.06 -30.51
C VAL A 950 16.73 -4.59 -30.45
N HIS A 951 16.04 -5.16 -29.47
CA HIS A 951 15.90 -6.61 -29.34
C HIS A 951 15.13 -7.22 -30.52
N GLU A 952 14.04 -6.61 -30.99
CA GLU A 952 13.31 -7.04 -32.18
C GLU A 952 14.22 -7.10 -33.41
N ARG A 953 15.05 -6.07 -33.62
CA ARG A 953 16.07 -6.05 -34.68
C ARG A 953 17.07 -7.20 -34.53
N TRP A 954 17.63 -7.40 -33.33
CA TRP A 954 18.57 -8.51 -33.09
C TRP A 954 17.92 -9.89 -33.29
N VAL A 955 16.67 -10.09 -32.86
CA VAL A 955 15.91 -11.33 -33.08
C VAL A 955 15.72 -11.59 -34.57
N SER A 956 15.45 -10.55 -35.37
CA SER A 956 15.23 -10.64 -36.82
C SER A 956 16.46 -11.06 -37.65
N ILE A 957 17.67 -10.99 -37.09
CA ILE A 957 18.89 -11.45 -37.76
C ILE A 957 18.79 -12.97 -38.05
N SER A 958 18.87 -13.32 -39.33
CA SER A 958 18.78 -14.66 -39.91
C SER A 958 20.11 -15.07 -40.56
N PRO A 959 20.40 -16.37 -40.77
CA PRO A 959 21.66 -16.80 -41.37
C PRO A 959 21.72 -16.41 -42.86
N GLN A 960 22.74 -15.63 -43.24
CA GLN A 960 22.95 -15.17 -44.62
C GLN A 960 24.26 -15.71 -45.18
N ILE A 961 24.16 -16.50 -46.26
CA ILE A 961 25.30 -17.04 -47.01
C ILE A 961 25.14 -16.61 -48.48
N ALA A 962 26.16 -15.96 -49.04
CA ALA A 962 26.10 -15.43 -50.41
C ALA A 962 26.37 -16.51 -51.46
N LYS A 963 27.37 -17.37 -51.24
CA LYS A 963 27.70 -18.53 -52.09
C LYS A 963 26.99 -19.79 -51.57
N ARG A 964 25.93 -20.22 -52.25
CA ARG A 964 25.15 -21.43 -51.89
C ARG A 964 25.83 -22.70 -52.43
N SER A 965 26.48 -23.48 -51.56
CA SER A 965 26.83 -24.88 -51.82
C SER A 965 25.76 -25.82 -51.24
N ALA A 966 25.76 -27.10 -51.64
CA ALA A 966 24.85 -28.10 -51.07
C ALA A 966 25.06 -28.28 -49.55
N VAL A 967 26.31 -28.12 -49.09
CA VAL A 967 26.66 -28.13 -47.65
C VAL A 967 26.10 -26.89 -46.97
N ALA A 968 26.21 -25.71 -47.58
CA ALA A 968 25.69 -24.46 -47.02
C ALA A 968 24.16 -24.49 -46.82
N GLU A 969 23.40 -25.02 -47.78
CA GLU A 969 21.93 -25.19 -47.64
C GLU A 969 21.57 -26.20 -46.55
N ALA A 970 22.32 -27.31 -46.43
CA ALA A 970 22.13 -28.27 -45.34
C ALA A 970 22.40 -27.63 -43.96
N VAL A 971 23.46 -26.83 -43.83
CA VAL A 971 23.78 -26.10 -42.59
C VAL A 971 22.71 -25.06 -42.25
N ILE A 972 22.23 -24.28 -43.23
CA ILE A 972 21.10 -23.35 -43.01
C ILE A 972 19.86 -24.12 -42.52
N CYS A 973 19.53 -25.25 -43.14
CA CYS A 973 18.41 -26.10 -42.74
C CYS A 973 18.54 -26.63 -41.30
N ILE A 974 19.75 -27.02 -40.87
CA ILE A 974 20.03 -27.46 -39.49
C ILE A 974 19.90 -26.30 -38.50
N LEU A 975 20.46 -25.14 -38.81
CA LEU A 975 20.45 -23.96 -37.91
C LEU A 975 19.05 -23.35 -37.75
N THR A 976 18.24 -23.39 -38.81
CA THR A 976 16.86 -22.86 -38.83
C THR A 976 15.80 -23.90 -38.45
N ARG A 977 16.18 -25.16 -38.21
CA ARG A 977 15.25 -26.22 -37.84
C ARG A 977 14.52 -25.88 -36.54
N SER A 978 13.22 -26.13 -36.51
CA SER A 978 12.42 -26.00 -35.29
C SER A 978 12.96 -26.92 -34.19
N SER A 979 13.44 -26.31 -33.11
CA SER A 979 13.83 -27.02 -31.90
C SER A 979 12.61 -27.58 -31.17
N THR A 980 12.82 -28.61 -30.35
CA THR A 980 11.84 -29.09 -29.34
C THR A 980 11.56 -28.05 -28.25
N HIS A 981 12.40 -27.02 -28.14
CA HIS A 981 12.28 -25.90 -27.21
C HIS A 981 11.73 -24.64 -27.89
N SER A 982 11.36 -23.64 -27.06
CA SER A 982 10.90 -22.29 -27.46
C SER A 982 11.70 -21.73 -28.66
N PRO A 983 11.07 -21.10 -29.67
CA PRO A 983 11.79 -20.58 -30.85
C PRO A 983 12.95 -19.63 -30.54
N GLN A 984 12.90 -18.94 -29.39
CA GLN A 984 13.93 -18.03 -28.90
C GLN A 984 15.19 -18.74 -28.35
N LEU A 985 15.15 -20.07 -28.20
CA LEU A 985 16.23 -20.96 -27.76
C LEU A 985 16.66 -21.96 -28.84
N GLY A 986 16.22 -21.77 -30.10
CA GLY A 986 16.68 -22.58 -31.22
C GLY A 986 18.19 -22.40 -31.50
N THR A 987 18.81 -23.38 -32.16
CA THR A 987 20.27 -23.47 -32.38
C THR A 987 20.86 -22.16 -32.92
N TRP A 988 20.22 -21.54 -33.92
CA TRP A 988 20.64 -20.24 -34.45
C TRP A 988 20.66 -19.11 -33.41
N GLN A 989 19.68 -19.04 -32.51
CA GLN A 989 19.61 -17.98 -31.50
C GLN A 989 20.70 -18.14 -30.43
N LEU A 990 21.03 -19.39 -30.06
CA LEU A 990 22.15 -19.69 -29.15
C LEU A 990 23.50 -19.38 -29.80
N LEU A 991 23.69 -19.78 -31.06
CA LEU A 991 24.89 -19.49 -31.84
C LEU A 991 25.12 -17.97 -31.97
N LYS A 992 24.07 -17.22 -32.34
CA LYS A 992 24.09 -15.76 -32.44
C LYS A 992 24.38 -15.09 -31.10
N ALA A 993 23.81 -15.58 -29.99
CA ALA A 993 24.10 -15.08 -28.65
C ALA A 993 25.56 -15.30 -28.24
N SER A 994 26.12 -16.47 -28.54
CA SER A 994 27.53 -16.82 -28.27
C SER A 994 28.51 -15.96 -29.08
N LEU A 995 28.23 -15.68 -30.37
CA LEU A 995 29.03 -14.70 -31.13
C LEU A 995 28.85 -13.27 -30.62
N THR A 996 27.62 -12.88 -30.28
CA THR A 996 27.36 -11.56 -29.66
C THR A 996 28.17 -11.41 -28.36
N PHE A 997 28.32 -12.49 -27.58
CA PHE A 997 29.21 -12.53 -26.42
C PHE A 997 30.67 -12.30 -26.80
N ASN A 998 31.22 -13.10 -27.73
CA ASN A 998 32.61 -12.97 -28.17
C ASN A 998 32.96 -11.53 -28.59
N LEU A 999 32.10 -10.91 -29.42
CA LEU A 999 32.27 -9.53 -29.89
C LEU A 999 32.09 -8.48 -28.77
N TYR A 1000 31.06 -8.62 -27.93
CA TYR A 1000 30.54 -7.54 -27.07
C TYR A 1000 30.57 -7.81 -25.56
N HIS A 1001 31.35 -8.80 -25.08
CA HIS A 1001 31.56 -9.10 -23.65
C HIS A 1001 31.96 -7.87 -22.80
N LYS A 1002 32.71 -6.92 -23.36
CA LYS A 1002 33.09 -5.66 -22.68
C LYS A 1002 31.91 -4.69 -22.50
N THR A 1003 30.96 -4.66 -23.44
CA THR A 1003 29.80 -3.76 -23.44
C THR A 1003 28.57 -4.39 -22.78
N HIS A 1004 28.74 -4.79 -21.52
CA HIS A 1004 27.78 -5.56 -20.72
C HIS A 1004 26.30 -5.13 -20.87
N ARG A 1005 25.96 -3.83 -20.87
CA ARG A 1005 24.56 -3.38 -20.98
C ARG A 1005 23.87 -3.80 -22.27
N PHE A 1006 24.53 -3.70 -23.42
CA PHE A 1006 23.96 -4.13 -24.70
C PHE A 1006 23.79 -5.65 -24.72
N LEU A 1007 24.87 -6.36 -24.44
CA LEU A 1007 24.93 -7.82 -24.47
C LEU A 1007 23.83 -8.47 -23.60
N TRP A 1008 23.74 -8.09 -22.33
CA TRP A 1008 22.81 -8.72 -21.39
C TRP A 1008 21.35 -8.32 -21.64
N CYS A 1009 21.07 -7.04 -21.97
CA CYS A 1009 19.69 -6.61 -22.27
C CYS A 1009 19.14 -7.21 -23.58
N ILE A 1010 19.98 -7.73 -24.47
CA ILE A 1010 19.54 -8.28 -25.77
C ILE A 1010 19.62 -9.82 -25.79
N ALA A 1011 20.72 -10.43 -25.32
CA ALA A 1011 20.96 -11.87 -25.43
C ALA A 1011 20.94 -12.63 -24.10
N GLY A 1012 20.63 -11.97 -22.97
CA GLY A 1012 20.75 -12.55 -21.62
C GLY A 1012 20.04 -13.90 -21.43
N ARG A 1013 18.86 -14.09 -22.04
CA ARG A 1013 18.08 -15.34 -21.98
C ARG A 1013 18.80 -16.52 -22.61
N GLN A 1014 19.46 -16.28 -23.75
CA GLN A 1014 20.22 -17.30 -24.46
C GLN A 1014 21.55 -17.58 -23.74
N LEU A 1015 22.24 -16.55 -23.23
CA LEU A 1015 23.48 -16.70 -22.45
C LEU A 1015 23.25 -17.49 -21.16
N GLN A 1016 22.12 -17.26 -20.48
CA GLN A 1016 21.70 -18.01 -19.29
C GLN A 1016 21.48 -19.49 -19.61
N PHE A 1017 20.82 -19.80 -20.72
CA PHE A 1017 20.64 -21.18 -21.17
C PHE A 1017 21.97 -21.86 -21.54
N ILE A 1018 22.89 -21.13 -22.20
CA ILE A 1018 24.23 -21.62 -22.52
C ILE A 1018 25.00 -21.99 -21.25
N LYS A 1019 25.04 -21.09 -20.24
CA LYS A 1019 25.73 -21.34 -18.96
C LYS A 1019 25.15 -22.55 -18.23
N ALA A 1020 23.83 -22.60 -18.07
CA ALA A 1020 23.14 -23.70 -17.40
C ALA A 1020 23.39 -25.05 -18.11
N SER A 1021 23.48 -25.06 -19.45
CA SER A 1021 23.75 -26.26 -20.25
C SER A 1021 25.19 -26.77 -20.13
N LYS A 1022 26.15 -25.95 -19.69
CA LYS A 1022 27.52 -26.39 -19.39
C LYS A 1022 27.69 -26.88 -17.96
N ALA A 1023 26.87 -26.41 -17.02
CA ALA A 1023 26.84 -26.91 -15.64
C ALA A 1023 26.14 -28.27 -15.48
N GLY A 1024 25.25 -28.64 -16.40
CA GLY A 1024 24.55 -29.93 -16.37
C GLY A 1024 23.37 -29.97 -17.35
N ALA A 1025 22.42 -30.88 -17.13
CA ALA A 1025 21.16 -30.90 -17.87
C ALA A 1025 20.15 -29.91 -17.22
N PRO A 1026 19.85 -28.75 -17.83
CA PRO A 1026 18.97 -27.76 -17.21
C PRO A 1026 17.52 -28.23 -17.22
N ILE A 1027 16.76 -27.91 -16.17
CA ILE A 1027 15.32 -28.16 -16.11
C ILE A 1027 14.59 -26.91 -16.66
N PRO A 1028 13.99 -26.95 -17.86
CA PRO A 1028 13.28 -25.81 -18.41
C PRO A 1028 11.94 -25.59 -17.68
N VAL A 1029 11.85 -24.49 -16.92
CA VAL A 1029 10.63 -24.11 -16.19
C VAL A 1029 9.78 -23.15 -17.05
N THR A 1030 8.46 -23.35 -17.09
CA THR A 1030 7.58 -22.42 -17.82
C THR A 1030 7.54 -21.04 -17.12
N PRO A 1031 7.34 -19.92 -17.85
CA PRO A 1031 7.25 -18.59 -17.24
C PRO A 1031 6.23 -18.47 -16.12
N ARG A 1032 5.06 -19.12 -16.25
CA ARG A 1032 4.00 -19.12 -15.23
C ARG A 1032 4.44 -19.87 -13.96
N THR A 1033 5.08 -21.03 -14.12
CA THR A 1033 5.61 -21.81 -12.98
C THR A 1033 6.75 -21.06 -12.28
N TYR A 1034 7.72 -20.53 -13.04
CA TYR A 1034 8.90 -19.85 -12.49
C TYR A 1034 8.52 -18.66 -11.59
N LYS A 1035 7.50 -17.87 -11.97
CA LYS A 1035 6.97 -16.76 -11.16
C LYS A 1035 6.41 -17.17 -9.78
N VAL A 1036 6.03 -18.43 -9.58
CA VAL A 1036 5.46 -18.94 -8.32
C VAL A 1036 6.53 -19.57 -7.42
N LEU A 1037 7.64 -20.06 -7.99
CA LEU A 1037 8.73 -20.66 -7.22
C LEU A 1037 9.42 -19.64 -6.31
N ARG A 1038 9.88 -20.10 -5.14
CA ARG A 1038 10.57 -19.32 -4.10
C ARG A 1038 11.75 -20.14 -3.55
N PRO A 1039 12.84 -19.49 -3.10
CA PRO A 1039 13.94 -20.20 -2.45
C PRO A 1039 13.48 -20.84 -1.13
N ASP A 1040 13.78 -22.12 -0.93
CA ASP A 1040 13.48 -22.82 0.32
C ASP A 1040 14.53 -22.50 1.38
N GLY A 1041 14.23 -21.53 2.24
CA GLY A 1041 15.14 -21.11 3.31
C GLY A 1041 15.51 -22.21 4.31
N LYS A 1042 14.70 -23.26 4.47
CA LYS A 1042 15.03 -24.40 5.36
C LYS A 1042 16.08 -25.30 4.70
N ARG A 1043 15.87 -25.64 3.42
CA ARG A 1043 16.80 -26.46 2.65
C ARG A 1043 18.14 -25.76 2.45
N ILE A 1044 18.13 -24.46 2.17
CA ILE A 1044 19.35 -23.64 2.04
C ILE A 1044 20.15 -23.68 3.35
N HIS A 1045 19.50 -23.44 4.49
CA HIS A 1045 20.17 -23.49 5.79
C HIS A 1045 20.76 -24.88 6.09
N GLN A 1046 20.06 -25.96 5.76
CA GLN A 1046 20.60 -27.32 5.88
C GLN A 1046 21.82 -27.56 4.97
N SER A 1047 21.84 -27.00 3.76
CA SER A 1047 22.99 -27.12 2.85
C SER A 1047 24.23 -26.48 3.44
N CYS A 1048 24.14 -25.21 3.89
CA CYS A 1048 25.28 -24.50 4.49
C CYS A 1048 25.80 -25.22 5.74
N VAL A 1049 24.91 -25.69 6.62
CA VAL A 1049 25.32 -26.43 7.85
C VAL A 1049 26.04 -27.74 7.51
N ASN A 1050 25.63 -28.45 6.46
CA ASN A 1050 26.32 -29.67 6.03
C ASN A 1050 27.69 -29.34 5.40
N GLU A 1051 27.80 -28.28 4.61
CA GLU A 1051 29.07 -27.83 4.03
C GLU A 1051 30.06 -27.38 5.10
N ASP A 1052 29.61 -26.59 6.09
CA ASP A 1052 30.43 -26.19 7.25
C ASP A 1052 30.94 -27.42 8.04
N GLN A 1053 30.12 -28.46 8.19
CA GLN A 1053 30.53 -29.72 8.82
C GLN A 1053 31.56 -30.49 7.99
N MET A 1054 31.37 -30.59 6.67
CA MET A 1054 32.34 -31.28 5.80
C MET A 1054 33.69 -30.52 5.74
N VAL A 1055 33.68 -29.19 5.72
CA VAL A 1055 34.90 -28.37 5.80
C VAL A 1055 35.58 -28.49 7.17
N ALA A 1056 34.82 -28.68 8.25
CA ALA A 1056 35.39 -28.94 9.58
C ALA A 1056 36.01 -30.35 9.70
N GLU A 1057 35.46 -31.36 9.02
CA GLU A 1057 36.01 -32.72 8.97
C GLU A 1057 37.29 -32.79 8.13
N ASP A 1058 37.33 -32.11 6.97
CA ASP A 1058 38.49 -32.13 6.05
C ASP A 1058 39.70 -31.32 6.58
N ASN A 1059 39.47 -30.40 7.53
CA ASN A 1059 40.52 -29.67 8.27
C ASN A 1059 40.89 -30.32 9.63
N GLY A 1060 40.33 -31.49 9.96
CA GLY A 1060 40.72 -32.26 11.14
C GLY A 1060 42.17 -32.79 11.05
N PRO A 1061 42.88 -32.95 12.17
CA PRO A 1061 44.18 -33.61 12.14
C PRO A 1061 44.02 -35.05 11.62
N PRO A 1062 44.92 -35.53 10.73
CA PRO A 1062 44.76 -36.85 10.11
C PRO A 1062 44.70 -37.96 11.17
N PRO A 1063 43.87 -38.99 10.98
CA PRO A 1063 43.73 -40.06 11.95
C PRO A 1063 45.09 -40.74 12.20
N PRO A 1064 45.42 -41.08 13.46
CA PRO A 1064 46.71 -41.68 13.77
C PRO A 1064 46.87 -43.01 13.02
N PRO A 1065 48.08 -43.32 12.49
CA PRO A 1065 48.29 -44.49 11.66
C PRO A 1065 47.99 -45.77 12.46
N THR A 1066 46.94 -46.48 12.06
CA THR A 1066 46.54 -47.76 12.65
C THR A 1066 47.49 -48.86 12.18
N GLY A 1067 48.62 -49.00 12.87
CA GLY A 1067 49.44 -50.20 12.83
C GLY A 1067 49.04 -51.14 13.97
N TYR A 1068 48.28 -52.18 13.67
CA TYR A 1068 48.35 -53.54 14.25
C TYR A 1068 47.51 -54.52 13.43
#